data_AF-A0A956V6C3-F1
#
_entry.id   AF-A0A956V6C3-F1
#
_cell.length_a   1.000
_cell.length_b   1.000
_cell.length_c   1.000
_cell.angle_alpha   90.00
_cell.angle_beta   90.00
_cell.angle_gamma   90.00
#
_symmetry.space_group_name_H-M   'P 1'
#
loop_
_entity.id
_entity.type
_entity.pdbx_description
1 polymer ?
#
loop_
_entity_poly.entity_id
_entity_poly.type
_entity_poly.pdbx_seq_one_letter_code
_entity_poly.pdbx_strand_id
1 'polypeptide(L)'
;MKATIHTCILLALLIGIVSCSQGPRPAILRLEMAVIGLGKGSITGEALTKACTDSCTSLFQFGDSVTLKAVAAPGSSFVAWEGACTGTGACQLNLDNNTEVRAIFEPNGSLLKLELSGSGKGKILSQSGNLNCSEACEVLFGENEKISLVAEALPGSSFVAWEGACTGAGSCELSMNNSKLLGARFEALASNEASLQITRLGNGSGKVSAAGTNLNCGNTCYEVFAKNSAVTLVAEALPGSSFIGWQGACSGSGPCNLNLTENAQVSAEFSRPAQGDLVINELASAPRGESVWLELFNASNATLDLSDYQLRAQAIQGVVPYAAFGEVRFKLPARPLAPGEYMVLLSKGAYWYTNGPKHAYLSGINSSLPYWANSGFVELLRNNQTVDFVRFGNDQTKPLSPEIWGSMNAPALNLQRYGSSLVRKLDNKEIKGSSWRISQFETPAGANDIPENAADTDGDGIPDSAEIPGGSFAGLPLYEMGARLGQKDIFVEIDHMESSDEGILPRREALDKIVAAFAKQGIGLHFDVGTYFSEDFSPISYNLGAGNSSVPFAASIVIPSSSYSLKDKANFYDYKARYMDLRRRPLFHYLLMANSMKDNGLAGPSGLAEMNGNDLIVTLGKWNLNSSSLENTNMLINFQASTIMHELGHNLGLRHGGHENDNYKPNYYSIMNYQYQLYGLGSSTGDYAAERYYAFKNYKGFGKDICKLSYSPCGPDFIIDYSSGSSAKLNENGLLETLNLGQGHTWFDFDNNGVENRPSLDVNNDNKLAELEDFDDWSNIVIPFQCGFNGTNLRSQSEHTLSPLSQDVQEWITEELHLP
;
A
#
# COMPACT_ATOMS: atom_id res chain seq x y z
N MET A 1 40.79 12.12 48.91
CA MET A 1 40.72 13.59 49.08
C MET A 1 39.29 13.91 49.51
N LYS A 2 38.91 14.48 50.66
CA LYS A 2 39.50 15.18 51.83
C LYS A 2 38.66 14.73 53.06
N ALA A 3 39.21 14.28 54.19
CA ALA A 3 39.51 15.04 55.43
C ALA A 3 38.37 15.99 55.88
N THR A 4 37.90 16.07 57.14
CA THR A 4 38.69 16.28 58.38
C THR A 4 37.84 16.12 59.67
N ILE A 5 38.53 15.72 60.73
CA ILE A 5 38.24 15.66 62.19
C ILE A 5 38.07 17.07 62.83
N HIS A 6 37.48 17.20 64.04
CA HIS A 6 37.89 18.00 65.24
C HIS A 6 36.69 18.10 66.24
N THR A 7 36.67 17.52 67.45
CA THR A 7 37.39 17.78 68.74
C THR A 7 37.14 19.16 69.37
N CYS A 8 36.56 19.22 70.58
CA CYS A 8 36.80 20.17 71.71
C CYS A 8 35.80 19.83 72.86
N ILE A 9 36.15 19.49 74.11
CA ILE A 9 37.01 20.05 75.18
C ILE A 9 36.24 20.92 76.21
N LEU A 10 36.28 20.44 77.47
CA LEU A 10 36.24 21.09 78.81
C LEU A 10 35.16 22.15 79.15
N LEU A 11 34.48 21.97 80.31
CA LEU A 11 34.81 22.63 81.59
C LEU A 11 33.86 22.17 82.73
N ALA A 12 34.39 21.97 83.93
CA ALA A 12 33.64 21.67 85.16
C ALA A 12 33.37 22.95 85.97
N LEU A 13 32.23 23.05 86.68
CA LEU A 13 32.11 23.47 88.10
C LEU A 13 30.64 23.53 88.63
N LEU A 14 30.43 22.90 89.80
CA LEU A 14 29.61 23.28 90.96
C LEU A 14 28.06 23.12 91.03
N ILE A 15 27.66 22.40 92.11
CA ILE A 15 26.42 22.45 92.94
C ILE A 15 25.26 21.47 92.62
N GLY A 16 25.10 20.48 93.50
CA GLY A 16 23.85 20.21 94.24
C GLY A 16 22.59 19.71 93.50
N ILE A 17 22.45 18.38 93.47
CA ILE A 17 21.22 17.57 93.54
C ILE A 17 19.97 18.10 92.81
N VAL A 18 19.68 17.54 91.63
CA VAL A 18 18.32 17.17 91.22
C VAL A 18 18.38 15.80 90.55
N SER A 19 17.73 14.82 91.18
CA SER A 19 17.35 13.56 90.56
C SER A 19 16.47 13.83 89.34
N CYS A 20 16.94 13.44 88.16
CA CYS A 20 16.06 13.19 87.02
C CYS A 20 16.17 11.70 86.71
N SER A 21 15.11 10.96 87.03
CA SER A 21 14.95 9.56 86.67
C SER A 21 15.03 9.43 85.15
N GLN A 22 16.10 8.84 84.62
CA GLN A 22 15.92 8.08 83.39
C GLN A 22 15.10 6.86 83.80
N GLY A 23 13.82 6.86 83.45
CA GLY A 23 13.00 5.64 83.50
C GLY A 23 13.74 4.51 82.78
N PRO A 24 13.48 3.24 83.13
CA PRO A 24 14.15 2.13 82.49
C PRO A 24 13.98 2.29 80.98
N ARG A 25 15.10 2.37 80.23
CA ARG A 25 15.04 2.25 78.78
C ARG A 25 14.29 0.95 78.51
N PRO A 26 13.17 0.97 77.77
CA PRO A 26 12.44 -0.25 77.53
C PRO A 26 13.38 -1.19 76.77
N ALA A 27 13.58 -2.39 77.33
CA ALA A 27 14.54 -3.33 76.80
C ALA A 27 14.03 -3.80 75.44
N ILE A 28 14.75 -3.47 74.36
CA ILE A 28 14.42 -3.89 73.01
C ILE A 28 14.96 -5.31 72.80
N LEU A 29 14.08 -6.22 72.42
CA LEU A 29 14.37 -7.63 72.16
C LEU A 29 14.31 -7.93 70.66
N ARG A 30 15.11 -8.91 70.22
CA ARG A 30 15.15 -9.41 68.84
C ARG A 30 14.30 -10.66 68.70
N LEU A 31 13.43 -10.67 67.69
CA LEU A 31 12.80 -11.88 67.18
C LEU A 31 13.42 -12.22 65.82
N GLU A 32 14.17 -13.31 65.78
CA GLU A 32 14.74 -13.88 64.56
C GLU A 32 13.78 -14.93 64.00
N MET A 33 13.42 -14.77 62.73
CA MET A 33 12.47 -15.61 62.02
C MET A 33 13.16 -16.21 60.80
N ALA A 34 12.99 -17.51 60.56
CA ALA A 34 13.50 -18.14 59.34
C ALA A 34 12.45 -19.04 58.67
N VAL A 35 12.30 -18.92 57.37
CA VAL A 35 11.59 -19.90 56.53
C VAL A 35 12.60 -20.97 56.11
N ILE A 36 12.31 -22.23 56.42
CA ILE A 36 13.21 -23.38 56.15
C ILE A 36 12.42 -24.53 55.49
N GLY A 37 13.12 -25.52 54.94
CA GLY A 37 12.54 -26.62 54.14
C GLY A 37 12.63 -26.36 52.63
N LEU A 38 12.20 -27.33 51.80
CA LEU A 38 12.27 -27.22 50.34
C LEU A 38 11.05 -26.51 49.72
N GLY A 39 9.99 -26.33 50.50
CA GLY A 39 8.76 -25.65 50.09
C GLY A 39 8.88 -24.14 50.19
N LYS A 40 8.02 -23.42 49.46
CA LYS A 40 7.94 -21.96 49.51
C LYS A 40 6.82 -21.52 50.45
N GLY A 41 7.09 -20.51 51.27
CA GLY A 41 6.12 -19.96 52.19
C GLY A 41 6.56 -18.62 52.77
N SER A 42 5.74 -18.10 53.68
CA SER A 42 6.07 -16.87 54.39
C SER A 42 5.53 -16.89 55.82
N ILE A 43 6.24 -16.21 56.71
CA ILE A 43 5.79 -15.90 58.07
C ILE A 43 5.17 -14.51 58.05
N THR A 44 3.91 -14.41 58.48
CA THR A 44 3.15 -13.16 58.57
C THR A 44 2.69 -12.92 60.00
N GLY A 45 2.40 -11.68 60.37
CA GLY A 45 1.87 -11.33 61.69
C GLY A 45 1.47 -9.86 61.71
N GLU A 46 0.46 -9.50 62.51
CA GLU A 46 -0.02 -8.11 62.61
C GLU A 46 1.07 -7.15 63.10
N ALA A 47 2.00 -7.67 63.91
CA ALA A 47 3.14 -6.94 64.44
C ALA A 47 4.34 -6.87 63.47
N LEU A 48 4.25 -7.48 62.27
CA LEU A 48 5.29 -7.43 61.24
C LEU A 48 4.92 -6.42 60.15
N THR A 49 5.84 -5.52 59.82
CA THR A 49 5.64 -4.54 58.73
C THR A 49 5.75 -5.15 57.33
N LYS A 50 6.36 -6.34 57.21
CA LYS A 50 6.49 -7.11 55.97
C LYS A 50 6.54 -8.61 56.28
N ALA A 51 5.93 -9.41 55.40
CA ALA A 51 6.03 -10.87 55.47
C ALA A 51 7.50 -11.33 55.34
N CYS A 52 7.90 -12.26 56.18
CA CYS A 52 9.22 -12.86 56.13
C CYS A 52 9.21 -14.10 55.22
N THR A 53 10.04 -14.11 54.17
CA THR A 53 10.07 -15.19 53.14
C THR A 53 11.37 -16.00 53.14
N ASP A 54 12.31 -15.66 54.01
CA ASP A 54 13.61 -16.33 54.19
C ASP A 54 14.03 -16.07 55.65
N SER A 55 15.21 -15.50 55.91
CA SER A 55 15.64 -15.09 57.26
C SER A 55 15.39 -13.60 57.52
N CYS A 56 14.70 -13.27 58.61
CA CYS A 56 14.35 -11.90 58.98
C CYS A 56 14.53 -11.65 60.48
N THR A 57 14.80 -10.41 60.85
CA THR A 57 14.88 -9.98 62.25
C THR A 57 13.94 -8.81 62.49
N SER A 58 13.19 -8.83 63.58
CA SER A 58 12.33 -7.73 64.02
C SER A 58 12.60 -7.37 65.48
N LEU A 59 12.40 -6.10 65.83
CA LEU A 59 12.68 -5.54 67.15
C LEU A 59 11.37 -5.23 67.87
N PHE A 60 11.25 -5.69 69.12
CA PHE A 60 10.07 -5.54 69.97
C PHE A 60 10.45 -5.02 71.35
N GLN A 61 9.50 -4.47 72.10
CA GLN A 61 9.72 -4.11 73.50
C GLN A 61 9.57 -5.34 74.40
N PHE A 62 10.26 -5.34 75.53
CA PHE A 62 10.10 -6.38 76.56
C PHE A 62 8.63 -6.50 77.00
N GLY A 63 8.11 -7.73 76.95
CA GLY A 63 6.73 -8.09 77.30
C GLY A 63 5.73 -8.00 76.13
N ASP A 64 6.16 -7.62 74.92
CA ASP A 64 5.29 -7.62 73.74
C ASP A 64 4.77 -9.04 73.43
N SER A 65 3.50 -9.13 73.08
CA SER A 65 2.88 -10.37 72.62
C SER A 65 2.75 -10.36 71.10
N VAL A 66 3.38 -11.33 70.42
CA VAL A 66 3.45 -11.44 68.96
C VAL A 66 2.78 -12.72 68.51
N THR A 67 1.81 -12.61 67.60
CA THR A 67 1.20 -13.77 66.93
C THR A 67 1.67 -13.85 65.48
N LEU A 68 2.32 -14.95 65.13
CA LEU A 68 2.81 -15.28 63.80
C LEU A 68 1.98 -16.39 63.15
N LYS A 69 1.80 -16.30 61.84
CA LYS A 69 1.12 -17.27 60.98
C LYS A 69 2.01 -17.66 59.82
N ALA A 70 2.11 -18.95 59.56
CA ALA A 70 2.79 -19.48 58.39
C ALA A 70 1.79 -19.58 57.24
N VAL A 71 2.13 -19.01 56.09
CA VAL A 71 1.30 -19.00 54.88
C VAL A 71 2.09 -19.68 53.76
N ALA A 72 1.66 -20.87 53.35
CA ALA A 72 2.32 -21.61 52.28
C ALA A 72 1.99 -20.99 50.92
N ALA A 73 2.98 -20.94 50.02
CA ALA A 73 2.75 -20.55 48.63
C ALA A 73 2.06 -21.68 47.85
N PRO A 74 1.41 -21.40 46.69
CA PRO A 74 0.84 -22.44 45.84
C PRO A 74 1.87 -23.54 45.51
N GLY A 75 1.50 -24.81 45.70
CA GLY A 75 2.39 -25.95 45.51
C GLY A 75 3.31 -26.25 46.70
N SER A 76 3.05 -25.70 47.88
CA SER A 76 3.75 -26.04 49.12
C SER A 76 2.78 -26.15 50.30
N SER A 77 3.20 -26.85 51.35
CA SER A 77 2.48 -27.00 52.62
C SER A 77 3.37 -26.56 53.78
N PHE A 78 2.76 -25.84 54.73
CA PHE A 78 3.40 -25.59 56.02
C PHE A 78 3.40 -26.87 56.84
N VAL A 79 4.57 -27.31 57.30
CA VAL A 79 4.76 -28.57 58.02
C VAL A 79 4.69 -28.34 59.53
N ALA A 80 5.52 -27.45 60.08
CA ALA A 80 5.54 -27.14 61.51
C ALA A 80 6.41 -25.91 61.82
N TRP A 81 6.21 -25.35 63.01
CA TRP A 81 7.16 -24.44 63.65
C TRP A 81 8.27 -25.20 64.36
N GLU A 82 9.45 -24.58 64.41
CA GLU A 82 10.61 -25.01 65.19
C GLU A 82 11.20 -23.82 65.97
N GLY A 83 11.89 -24.08 67.08
CA GLY A 83 12.44 -23.05 67.97
C GLY A 83 11.47 -22.66 69.08
N ALA A 84 11.24 -21.36 69.26
CA ALA A 84 10.39 -20.84 70.33
C ALA A 84 8.89 -21.19 70.18
N CYS A 85 8.48 -21.61 68.98
CA CYS A 85 7.18 -22.21 68.72
C CYS A 85 7.37 -23.63 68.18
N THR A 86 6.41 -24.51 68.49
CA THR A 86 6.36 -25.88 67.98
C THR A 86 4.94 -26.23 67.52
N GLY A 87 4.82 -27.23 66.65
CA GLY A 87 3.53 -27.69 66.11
C GLY A 87 3.03 -26.86 64.92
N THR A 88 1.75 -27.01 64.58
CA THR A 88 1.17 -26.49 63.32
C THR A 88 0.18 -25.33 63.48
N GLY A 89 -0.12 -24.94 64.72
CA GLY A 89 -1.00 -23.81 65.04
C GLY A 89 -0.36 -22.45 64.78
N ALA A 90 -1.10 -21.36 65.00
CA ALA A 90 -0.51 -20.02 65.02
C ALA A 90 0.53 -19.93 66.16
N CYS A 91 1.68 -19.33 65.88
CA CYS A 91 2.77 -19.19 66.83
C CYS A 91 2.55 -17.93 67.68
N GLN A 92 2.26 -18.10 68.97
CA GLN A 92 2.05 -17.00 69.93
C GLN A 92 3.25 -16.91 70.87
N LEU A 93 3.91 -15.76 70.89
CA LEU A 93 5.13 -15.50 71.64
C LEU A 93 4.93 -14.33 72.59
N ASN A 94 5.40 -14.45 73.83
CA ASN A 94 5.63 -13.32 74.72
C ASN A 94 7.13 -13.09 74.81
N LEU A 95 7.58 -11.91 74.39
CA LEU A 95 9.00 -11.62 74.25
C LEU A 95 9.59 -11.10 75.56
N ASP A 96 10.19 -12.00 76.34
CA ASP A 96 10.91 -11.68 77.57
C ASP A 96 12.45 -11.76 77.40
N ASN A 97 12.90 -12.32 76.27
CA ASN A 97 14.30 -12.38 75.84
C ASN A 97 14.40 -12.41 74.30
N ASN A 98 15.62 -12.40 73.75
CA ASN A 98 15.83 -12.57 72.32
C ASN A 98 15.41 -13.99 71.91
N THR A 99 14.52 -14.07 70.93
CA THR A 99 13.79 -15.28 70.58
C THR A 99 14.04 -15.66 69.12
N GLU A 100 14.13 -16.95 68.81
CA GLU A 100 14.23 -17.47 67.44
C GLU A 100 13.06 -18.39 67.13
N VAL A 101 12.48 -18.25 65.93
CA VAL A 101 11.40 -19.12 65.44
C VAL A 101 11.60 -19.46 63.96
N ARG A 102 11.38 -20.71 63.59
CA ARG A 102 11.54 -21.20 62.22
C ARG A 102 10.24 -21.82 61.72
N ALA A 103 9.84 -21.52 60.49
CA ALA A 103 8.68 -22.13 59.84
C ALA A 103 9.16 -23.10 58.75
N ILE A 104 8.80 -24.37 58.88
CA ILE A 104 9.16 -25.42 57.92
C ILE A 104 8.09 -25.52 56.85
N PHE A 105 8.45 -25.37 55.58
CA PHE A 105 7.57 -25.61 54.43
C PHE A 105 8.16 -26.70 53.53
N GLU A 106 7.30 -27.57 53.01
CA GLU A 106 7.68 -28.61 52.04
C GLU A 106 6.79 -28.52 50.79
N PRO A 107 7.31 -28.82 49.58
CA PRO A 107 6.55 -28.72 48.35
C PRO A 107 5.52 -29.87 48.24
N ASN A 108 4.36 -29.59 47.64
CA ASN A 108 3.36 -30.60 47.29
C ASN A 108 3.68 -31.10 45.87
N GLY A 109 4.40 -32.21 45.74
CA GLY A 109 4.82 -32.69 44.43
C GLY A 109 5.28 -34.15 44.39
N SER A 110 5.46 -34.66 43.17
CA SER A 110 5.97 -35.99 42.87
C SER A 110 7.26 -35.89 42.05
N LEU A 111 8.26 -36.70 42.39
CA LEU A 111 9.57 -36.70 41.72
C LEU A 111 9.53 -37.56 40.45
N LEU A 112 9.92 -37.00 39.32
CA LEU A 112 10.25 -37.78 38.12
C LEU A 112 11.76 -37.93 38.03
N LYS A 113 12.23 -39.17 38.21
CA LYS A 113 13.62 -39.54 37.95
C LYS A 113 13.76 -39.95 36.49
N LEU A 114 14.69 -39.31 35.79
CA LEU A 114 15.03 -39.60 34.41
C LEU A 114 16.39 -40.28 34.33
N GLU A 115 16.45 -41.40 33.60
CA GLU A 115 17.68 -42.13 33.36
C GLU A 115 17.92 -42.27 31.85
N LEU A 116 19.18 -42.22 31.44
CA LEU A 116 19.59 -42.51 30.06
C LEU A 116 20.38 -43.82 30.06
N SER A 117 20.04 -44.74 29.16
CA SER A 117 20.63 -46.08 29.07
C SER A 117 21.12 -46.40 27.64
N GLY A 118 21.88 -47.48 27.49
CA GLY A 118 22.41 -47.95 26.21
C GLY A 118 23.79 -47.39 25.82
N SER A 119 24.29 -47.81 24.65
CA SER A 119 25.65 -47.46 24.17
C SER A 119 25.74 -46.10 23.48
N GLY A 120 24.59 -45.50 23.16
CA GLY A 120 24.46 -44.21 22.49
C GLY A 120 24.29 -43.05 23.44
N LYS A 121 24.26 -41.84 22.88
CA LYS A 121 24.03 -40.57 23.60
C LYS A 121 22.74 -39.93 23.12
N GLY A 122 22.06 -39.24 24.03
CA GLY A 122 20.85 -38.50 23.71
C GLY A 122 20.46 -37.52 24.81
N LYS A 123 19.29 -36.90 24.65
CA LYS A 123 18.68 -35.97 25.59
C LYS A 123 17.20 -36.26 25.73
N ILE A 124 16.64 -35.98 26.91
CA ILE A 124 15.19 -35.99 27.17
C ILE A 124 14.73 -34.54 27.29
N LEU A 125 13.74 -34.17 26.49
CA LEU A 125 13.18 -32.82 26.44
C LEU A 125 11.69 -32.86 26.77
N SER A 126 11.17 -31.83 27.45
CA SER A 126 9.72 -31.60 27.45
C SER A 126 9.30 -30.80 26.21
N GLN A 127 8.12 -31.10 25.67
CA GLN A 127 7.56 -30.31 24.55
C GLN A 127 7.35 -28.82 24.91
N SER A 128 7.22 -28.50 26.20
CA SER A 128 7.14 -27.13 26.73
C SER A 128 8.50 -26.42 26.87
N GLY A 129 9.62 -27.12 26.65
CA GLY A 129 10.99 -26.57 26.72
C GLY A 129 11.56 -26.38 28.12
N ASN A 130 10.79 -26.65 29.18
CA ASN A 130 11.20 -26.40 30.57
C ASN A 130 12.04 -27.55 31.18
N LEU A 131 12.17 -28.68 30.49
CA LEU A 131 12.98 -29.82 30.92
C LEU A 131 13.98 -30.19 29.82
N ASN A 132 15.27 -30.28 30.17
CA ASN A 132 16.33 -30.69 29.26
C ASN A 132 17.40 -31.47 30.02
N CYS A 133 17.30 -32.80 29.98
CA CYS A 133 18.24 -33.68 30.66
C CYS A 133 19.13 -34.40 29.64
N SER A 134 20.43 -34.13 29.73
CA SER A 134 21.47 -34.78 28.92
C SER A 134 22.20 -35.89 29.68
N GLU A 135 21.88 -36.05 30.96
CA GLU A 135 22.36 -37.07 31.89
C GLU A 135 21.22 -37.39 32.87
N ALA A 136 21.42 -38.39 33.74
CA ALA A 136 20.39 -38.75 34.71
C ALA A 136 20.04 -37.54 35.60
N CYS A 137 18.75 -37.23 35.71
CA CYS A 137 18.27 -36.03 36.41
C CYS A 137 16.99 -36.33 37.19
N GLU A 138 16.69 -35.52 38.19
CA GLU A 138 15.47 -35.62 38.99
C GLU A 138 14.77 -34.27 38.99
N VAL A 139 13.47 -34.28 38.68
CA VAL A 139 12.65 -33.06 38.64
C VAL A 139 11.36 -33.26 39.42
N LEU A 140 11.03 -32.27 40.26
CA LEU A 140 9.81 -32.25 41.04
C LEU A 140 8.69 -31.58 40.22
N PHE A 141 7.58 -32.28 40.07
CA PHE A 141 6.39 -31.78 39.39
C PHE A 141 5.23 -31.62 40.38
N GLY A 142 4.31 -30.70 40.04
CA GLY A 142 3.08 -30.52 40.82
C GLY A 142 2.19 -31.77 40.76
N GLU A 143 1.34 -31.93 41.78
CA GLU A 143 0.41 -33.06 41.82
C GLU A 143 -0.52 -33.09 40.59
N ASN A 144 -0.60 -34.25 39.93
CA ASN A 144 -1.39 -34.49 38.72
C ASN A 144 -1.01 -33.65 37.48
N GLU A 145 0.20 -33.06 37.46
CA GLU A 145 0.72 -32.36 36.30
C GLU A 145 0.91 -33.32 35.12
N LYS A 146 0.43 -32.92 33.92
CA LYS A 146 0.58 -33.68 32.69
C LYS A 146 1.85 -33.24 31.94
N ILE A 147 2.67 -34.20 31.53
CA ILE A 147 3.98 -33.98 30.92
C ILE A 147 4.07 -34.77 29.62
N SER A 148 4.46 -34.10 28.54
CA SER A 148 4.82 -34.72 27.26
C SER A 148 6.32 -34.64 27.05
N LEU A 149 6.98 -35.80 26.94
CA LEU A 149 8.42 -35.94 26.77
C LEU A 149 8.77 -36.52 25.41
N VAL A 150 9.86 -36.01 24.85
CA VAL A 150 10.47 -36.49 23.60
C VAL A 150 11.95 -36.79 23.84
N ALA A 151 12.47 -37.80 23.14
CA ALA A 151 13.87 -38.20 23.18
C ALA A 151 14.58 -37.70 21.93
N GLU A 152 15.75 -37.10 22.13
CA GLU A 152 16.60 -36.54 21.08
C GLU A 152 17.92 -37.32 21.03
N ALA A 153 18.16 -38.10 19.98
CA ALA A 153 19.45 -38.81 19.83
C ALA A 153 20.54 -37.83 19.34
N LEU A 154 21.71 -37.85 19.99
CA LEU A 154 22.85 -37.05 19.55
C LEU A 154 23.55 -37.71 18.34
N PRO A 155 24.35 -36.95 17.56
CA PRO A 155 25.05 -37.48 16.39
C PRO A 155 25.83 -38.78 16.71
N GLY A 156 25.62 -39.80 15.88
CA GLY A 156 26.23 -41.13 16.06
C GLY A 156 25.43 -42.05 16.99
N SER A 157 24.19 -41.71 17.34
CA SER A 157 23.31 -42.54 18.16
C SER A 157 21.88 -42.60 17.62
N SER A 158 21.12 -43.62 18.01
CA SER A 158 19.69 -43.78 17.74
C SER A 158 18.91 -43.93 19.04
N PHE A 159 17.74 -43.30 19.12
CA PHE A 159 16.80 -43.56 20.21
C PHE A 159 16.08 -44.88 19.93
N VAL A 160 16.10 -45.79 20.90
CA VAL A 160 15.51 -47.12 20.73
C VAL A 160 14.13 -47.23 21.36
N ALA A 161 13.99 -46.85 22.63
CA ALA A 161 12.72 -46.89 23.34
C ALA A 161 12.77 -46.12 24.66
N TRP A 162 11.58 -45.74 25.13
CA TRP A 162 11.35 -45.42 26.54
C TRP A 162 11.30 -46.71 27.37
N GLU A 163 11.76 -46.59 28.60
CA GLU A 163 11.82 -47.67 29.60
C GLU A 163 11.19 -47.16 30.92
N GLY A 164 10.54 -48.03 31.69
CA GLY A 164 9.91 -47.63 32.96
C GLY A 164 8.51 -47.03 32.80
N ALA A 165 8.31 -45.79 33.25
CA ALA A 165 6.99 -45.14 33.30
C ALA A 165 6.31 -44.95 31.92
N CYS A 166 7.09 -44.97 30.85
CA CYS A 166 6.63 -45.12 29.47
C CYS A 166 7.35 -46.29 28.81
N THR A 167 6.75 -46.85 27.75
CA THR A 167 7.37 -47.91 26.95
C THR A 167 7.14 -47.66 25.45
N GLY A 168 8.06 -48.14 24.62
CA GLY A 168 7.99 -48.01 23.16
C GLY A 168 8.74 -46.78 22.60
N ALA A 169 8.67 -46.61 21.28
CA ALA A 169 9.44 -45.59 20.54
C ALA A 169 8.67 -44.29 20.24
N GLY A 170 7.40 -44.18 20.67
CA GLY A 170 6.57 -42.98 20.47
C GLY A 170 6.85 -41.87 21.48
N SER A 171 6.07 -40.78 21.45
CA SER A 171 6.10 -39.75 22.50
C SER A 171 5.64 -40.32 23.84
N CYS A 172 6.27 -39.88 24.94
CA CYS A 172 5.95 -40.32 26.29
C CYS A 172 5.06 -39.30 26.99
N GLU A 173 3.80 -39.67 27.23
CA GLU A 173 2.82 -38.85 27.96
C GLU A 173 2.66 -39.38 29.39
N LEU A 174 2.91 -38.52 30.38
CA LEU A 174 2.88 -38.86 31.80
C LEU A 174 1.94 -37.92 32.58
N SER A 175 1.33 -38.44 33.65
CA SER A 175 0.67 -37.63 34.68
C SER A 175 1.34 -37.89 36.02
N MET A 176 1.77 -36.86 36.74
CA MET A 176 2.54 -36.96 37.98
C MET A 176 1.64 -37.07 39.21
N ASN A 177 0.96 -38.21 39.31
CA ASN A 177 0.14 -38.60 40.46
C ASN A 177 0.92 -39.30 41.59
N ASN A 178 2.15 -39.70 41.33
CA ASN A 178 3.13 -40.24 42.27
C ASN A 178 4.55 -40.08 41.68
N SER A 179 5.59 -40.27 42.47
CA SER A 179 6.97 -40.28 41.96
C SER A 179 7.19 -41.43 40.98
N LYS A 180 7.88 -41.16 39.86
CA LYS A 180 8.05 -42.10 38.73
C LYS A 180 9.51 -42.16 38.29
N LEU A 181 9.90 -43.29 37.69
CA LEU A 181 11.18 -43.50 37.02
C LEU A 181 10.93 -43.69 35.51
N LEU A 182 11.62 -42.92 34.69
CA LEU A 182 11.56 -43.03 33.24
C LEU A 182 12.98 -43.11 32.66
N GLY A 183 13.26 -44.19 31.96
CA GLY A 183 14.48 -44.40 31.19
C GLY A 183 14.29 -44.04 29.71
N ALA A 184 15.32 -43.54 29.06
CA ALA A 184 15.42 -43.42 27.61
C ALA A 184 16.65 -44.18 27.12
N ARG A 185 16.46 -45.23 26.30
CA ARG A 185 17.57 -46.01 25.76
C ARG A 185 18.03 -45.46 24.42
N PHE A 186 19.33 -45.19 24.32
CA PHE A 186 20.01 -44.79 23.09
C PHE A 186 21.11 -45.79 22.74
N GLU A 187 21.25 -46.16 21.48
CA GLU A 187 22.33 -47.04 21.01
C GLU A 187 23.26 -46.32 20.03
N ALA A 188 24.54 -46.68 20.02
CA ALA A 188 25.48 -46.15 19.04
C ALA A 188 25.17 -46.72 17.66
N LEU A 189 25.22 -45.88 16.62
CA LEU A 189 25.01 -46.31 15.24
C LEU A 189 26.14 -47.25 14.79
N ALA A 190 25.82 -48.24 13.95
CA ALA A 190 26.83 -49.11 13.37
C ALA A 190 27.75 -48.31 12.42
N SER A 191 28.99 -48.77 12.24
CA SER A 191 29.99 -48.03 11.45
C SER A 191 29.60 -47.78 9.97
N ASN A 192 28.64 -48.55 9.46
CA ASN A 192 28.06 -48.47 8.11
C ASN A 192 26.73 -47.68 8.05
N GLU A 193 26.33 -46.99 9.12
CA GLU A 193 25.11 -46.20 9.22
C GLU A 193 25.41 -44.71 9.41
N ALA A 194 24.46 -43.86 9.04
CA ALA A 194 24.48 -42.41 9.24
C ALA A 194 23.08 -41.92 9.65
N SER A 195 23.01 -40.96 10.58
CA SER A 195 21.74 -40.34 10.97
C SER A 195 21.46 -39.06 10.18
N LEU A 196 20.19 -38.86 9.84
CA LEU A 196 19.67 -37.61 9.31
C LEU A 196 18.69 -37.02 10.32
N GLN A 197 19.02 -35.84 10.84
CA GLN A 197 18.14 -35.03 11.67
C GLN A 197 17.41 -34.03 10.79
N ILE A 198 16.08 -33.96 10.93
CA ILE A 198 15.25 -33.00 10.21
C ILE A 198 14.49 -32.16 11.23
N THR A 199 14.67 -30.84 11.17
CA THR A 199 14.02 -29.88 12.06
C THR A 199 13.10 -28.95 11.26
N ARG A 200 11.88 -28.73 11.75
CA ARG A 200 10.97 -27.71 11.23
C ARG A 200 11.28 -26.38 11.91
N LEU A 201 11.52 -25.33 11.11
CA LEU A 201 11.73 -23.96 11.58
C LEU A 201 10.54 -23.07 11.17
N GLY A 202 10.48 -21.89 11.79
CA GLY A 202 9.47 -20.87 11.51
C GLY A 202 8.13 -21.11 12.23
N ASN A 203 7.22 -20.15 12.05
CA ASN A 203 5.91 -20.14 12.71
C ASN A 203 4.81 -20.85 11.90
N GLY A 204 5.14 -21.32 10.70
CA GLY A 204 4.26 -22.07 9.81
C GLY A 204 4.23 -23.58 10.11
N SER A 205 3.26 -24.25 9.52
CA SER A 205 3.08 -25.70 9.59
C SER A 205 3.30 -26.35 8.22
N GLY A 206 3.79 -27.57 8.23
CA GLY A 206 4.13 -28.30 7.02
C GLY A 206 4.63 -29.70 7.32
N LYS A 207 4.74 -30.51 6.29
CA LYS A 207 5.19 -31.89 6.35
C LYS A 207 6.48 -32.04 5.55
N VAL A 208 7.47 -32.71 6.12
CA VAL A 208 8.66 -33.18 5.40
C VAL A 208 8.52 -34.68 5.17
N SER A 209 8.77 -35.13 3.94
CA SER A 209 8.69 -36.53 3.53
C SER A 209 9.91 -36.95 2.72
N ALA A 210 10.24 -38.24 2.76
CA ALA A 210 11.32 -38.84 1.97
C ALA A 210 10.81 -40.15 1.32
N ALA A 211 11.03 -40.32 0.02
CA ALA A 211 10.54 -41.49 -0.72
C ALA A 211 11.11 -42.81 -0.14
N GLY A 212 10.26 -43.81 0.07
CA GLY A 212 10.65 -45.13 0.59
C GLY A 212 10.80 -45.22 2.12
N THR A 213 10.43 -44.17 2.86
CA THR A 213 10.45 -44.14 4.33
C THR A 213 9.07 -43.84 4.89
N ASN A 214 8.81 -44.22 6.15
CA ASN A 214 7.61 -43.80 6.90
C ASN A 214 7.85 -42.48 7.66
N LEU A 215 8.68 -41.59 7.10
CA LEU A 215 9.07 -40.34 7.73
C LEU A 215 7.86 -39.41 7.89
N ASN A 216 7.51 -39.11 9.16
CA ASN A 216 6.46 -38.14 9.51
C ASN A 216 6.93 -37.23 10.64
N CYS A 217 7.55 -36.11 10.28
CA CYS A 217 8.23 -35.23 11.22
C CYS A 217 7.28 -34.18 11.81
N GLY A 218 7.22 -34.10 13.14
CA GLY A 218 6.59 -33.00 13.88
C GLY A 218 7.49 -31.76 13.89
N ASN A 219 8.11 -31.43 15.03
CA ASN A 219 9.10 -30.34 15.13
C ASN A 219 10.51 -30.82 14.78
N THR A 220 10.95 -31.97 15.31
CA THR A 220 12.23 -32.60 14.94
C THR A 220 12.00 -34.10 14.84
N CYS A 221 12.62 -34.75 13.86
CA CYS A 221 12.61 -36.21 13.69
C CYS A 221 14.01 -36.69 13.29
N TYR A 222 14.24 -37.98 13.49
CA TYR A 222 15.50 -38.66 13.22
C TYR A 222 15.23 -39.90 12.38
N GLU A 223 16.02 -40.10 11.34
CA GLU A 223 16.06 -41.36 10.60
C GLU A 223 17.49 -41.84 10.39
N VAL A 224 17.65 -43.16 10.34
CA VAL A 224 18.94 -43.81 10.14
C VAL A 224 18.98 -44.44 8.75
N PHE A 225 20.04 -44.16 8.01
CA PHE A 225 20.26 -44.69 6.68
C PHE A 225 21.60 -45.43 6.63
N ALA A 226 21.72 -46.40 5.71
CA ALA A 226 23.02 -46.94 5.36
C ALA A 226 23.90 -45.83 4.76
N LYS A 227 25.20 -45.82 5.06
CA LYS A 227 26.13 -44.87 4.47
C LYS A 227 26.11 -44.94 2.94
N ASN A 228 26.24 -43.78 2.31
CA ASN A 228 26.14 -43.56 0.87
C ASN A 228 24.72 -43.72 0.29
N SER A 229 23.68 -43.77 1.13
CA SER A 229 22.30 -43.72 0.64
C SER A 229 21.98 -42.33 0.06
N ALA A 230 21.29 -42.33 -1.09
CA ALA A 230 20.71 -41.13 -1.67
C ALA A 230 19.33 -40.89 -1.07
N VAL A 231 19.11 -39.70 -0.48
CA VAL A 231 17.85 -39.30 0.16
C VAL A 231 17.35 -38.01 -0.49
N THR A 232 16.10 -38.01 -0.97
CA THR A 232 15.42 -36.82 -1.47
C THR A 232 14.29 -36.44 -0.53
N LEU A 233 14.41 -35.27 0.10
CA LEU A 233 13.39 -34.69 0.98
C LEU A 233 12.50 -33.72 0.20
N VAL A 234 11.20 -33.82 0.44
CA VAL A 234 10.18 -32.92 -0.10
C VAL A 234 9.42 -32.30 1.06
N ALA A 235 9.28 -30.97 1.03
CA ALA A 235 8.50 -30.19 1.97
C ALA A 235 7.17 -29.80 1.33
N GLU A 236 6.07 -30.06 2.04
CA GLU A 236 4.71 -29.67 1.66
C GLU A 236 4.14 -28.79 2.76
N ALA A 237 3.82 -27.54 2.45
CA ALA A 237 3.21 -26.62 3.42
C ALA A 237 1.75 -27.02 3.67
N LEU A 238 1.32 -27.03 4.94
CA LEU A 238 -0.09 -27.22 5.27
C LEU A 238 -0.88 -25.93 5.00
N PRO A 239 -2.22 -26.00 4.80
CA PRO A 239 -3.04 -24.84 4.51
C PRO A 239 -2.81 -23.68 5.49
N GLY A 240 -2.59 -22.47 4.97
CA GLY A 240 -2.30 -21.27 5.75
C GLY A 240 -0.82 -21.00 6.03
N SER A 241 0.09 -21.87 5.56
CA SER A 241 1.54 -21.71 5.67
C SER A 241 2.23 -21.79 4.31
N SER A 242 3.46 -21.30 4.24
CA SER A 242 4.33 -21.35 3.06
C SER A 242 5.66 -22.01 3.42
N PHE A 243 6.20 -22.83 2.52
CA PHE A 243 7.56 -23.35 2.65
C PHE A 243 8.55 -22.30 2.16
N ILE A 244 9.46 -21.86 3.03
CA ILE A 244 10.44 -20.82 2.73
C ILE A 244 11.70 -21.42 2.07
N GLY A 245 12.17 -22.56 2.59
CA GLY A 245 13.33 -23.24 2.05
C GLY A 245 14.02 -24.16 3.05
N TRP A 246 15.06 -24.83 2.57
CA TRP A 246 15.93 -25.69 3.35
C TRP A 246 17.14 -24.93 3.91
N GLN A 247 17.64 -25.38 5.06
CA GLN A 247 18.89 -24.95 5.65
C GLN A 247 19.70 -26.16 6.16
N GLY A 248 21.00 -25.99 6.37
CA GLY A 248 21.90 -27.05 6.86
C GLY A 248 22.54 -27.84 5.71
N ALA A 249 22.38 -29.17 5.72
CA ALA A 249 22.97 -30.06 4.71
C ALA A 249 22.44 -29.83 3.28
N CYS A 250 21.35 -29.07 3.13
CA CYS A 250 20.91 -28.53 1.84
C CYS A 250 20.36 -27.12 2.00
N SER A 251 20.21 -26.43 0.86
CA SER A 251 19.71 -25.05 0.78
C SER A 251 18.79 -24.86 -0.44
N GLY A 252 18.01 -23.78 -0.42
CA GLY A 252 17.07 -23.43 -1.50
C GLY A 252 15.64 -23.94 -1.27
N SER A 253 14.75 -23.71 -2.24
CA SER A 253 13.30 -23.98 -2.13
C SER A 253 12.82 -25.24 -2.89
N GLY A 254 13.68 -25.87 -3.68
CA GLY A 254 13.38 -27.12 -4.38
C GLY A 254 13.52 -28.38 -3.50
N PRO A 255 13.30 -29.59 -4.05
CA PRO A 255 13.58 -30.83 -3.34
C PRO A 255 15.04 -30.89 -2.85
N CYS A 256 15.23 -31.33 -1.61
CA CYS A 256 16.54 -31.41 -0.99
C CYS A 256 17.15 -32.80 -1.23
N ASN A 257 18.21 -32.87 -2.04
CA ASN A 257 18.89 -34.12 -2.40
C ASN A 257 20.18 -34.27 -1.60
N LEU A 258 20.30 -35.35 -0.84
CA LEU A 258 21.42 -35.63 0.06
C LEU A 258 22.05 -36.99 -0.29
N ASN A 259 23.37 -37.07 -0.21
CA ASN A 259 24.12 -38.34 -0.16
C ASN A 259 24.69 -38.48 1.25
N LEU A 260 24.13 -39.38 2.06
CA LEU A 260 24.49 -39.53 3.47
C LEU A 260 25.78 -40.32 3.65
N THR A 261 26.93 -39.67 3.50
CA THR A 261 28.26 -40.24 3.79
C THR A 261 28.59 -40.21 5.30
N GLU A 262 27.99 -39.27 6.01
CA GLU A 262 28.12 -39.03 7.45
C GLU A 262 26.80 -38.48 8.03
N ASN A 263 26.77 -38.22 9.34
CA ASN A 263 25.58 -37.68 10.00
C ASN A 263 25.28 -36.28 9.46
N ALA A 264 24.03 -36.01 9.11
CA ALA A 264 23.61 -34.75 8.54
C ALA A 264 22.46 -34.13 9.32
N GLN A 265 22.40 -32.79 9.31
CA GLN A 265 21.28 -32.02 9.86
C GLN A 265 20.69 -31.15 8.78
N VAL A 266 19.36 -31.16 8.68
CA VAL A 266 18.62 -30.34 7.74
C VAL A 266 17.48 -29.66 8.46
N SER A 267 17.18 -28.43 8.05
CA SER A 267 16.05 -27.67 8.55
C SER A 267 15.12 -27.29 7.41
N ALA A 268 13.82 -27.47 7.60
CA ALA A 268 12.77 -27.04 6.69
C ALA A 268 12.04 -25.85 7.32
N GLU A 269 12.17 -24.66 6.74
CA GLU A 269 11.51 -23.47 7.28
C GLU A 269 10.13 -23.28 6.67
N PHE A 270 9.11 -23.20 7.52
CA PHE A 270 7.74 -22.86 7.14
C PHE A 270 7.34 -21.57 7.83
N SER A 271 6.72 -20.65 7.10
CA SER A 271 6.15 -19.44 7.67
C SER A 271 4.63 -19.48 7.57
N ARG A 272 3.95 -18.78 8.47
CA ARG A 272 2.57 -18.34 8.28
C ARG A 272 2.51 -16.83 8.51
N PRO A 273 1.73 -16.11 7.70
CA PRO A 273 1.49 -14.70 7.89
C PRO A 273 0.94 -14.41 9.30
N ALA A 274 1.61 -13.55 10.05
CA ALA A 274 1.15 -13.03 11.33
C ALA A 274 0.08 -11.94 11.12
N GLN A 275 -0.64 -11.61 12.20
CA GLN A 275 -1.51 -10.44 12.22
C GLN A 275 -0.67 -9.17 11.94
N GLY A 276 -1.09 -8.37 10.95
CA GLY A 276 -0.33 -7.21 10.49
C GLY A 276 0.67 -7.48 9.35
N ASP A 277 0.66 -8.69 8.77
CA ASP A 277 1.50 -9.02 7.61
C ASP A 277 0.93 -8.49 6.29
N LEU A 278 -0.39 -8.61 6.09
CA LEU A 278 -1.11 -7.93 5.01
C LEU A 278 -2.02 -6.90 5.66
N VAL A 279 -1.80 -5.63 5.34
CA VAL A 279 -2.54 -4.51 5.95
C VAL A 279 -3.33 -3.76 4.90
N ILE A 280 -4.52 -3.30 5.28
CA ILE A 280 -5.28 -2.28 4.58
C ILE A 280 -4.55 -0.96 4.86
N ASN A 281 -3.98 -0.35 3.82
CA ASN A 281 -3.11 0.82 3.95
C ASN A 281 -3.83 2.14 3.66
N GLU A 282 -4.69 2.13 2.65
CA GLU A 282 -5.44 3.30 2.19
C GLU A 282 -6.80 2.84 1.64
N LEU A 283 -7.82 3.68 1.75
CA LEU A 283 -9.09 3.45 1.07
C LEU A 283 -9.80 4.78 0.78
N ALA A 284 -10.57 4.82 -0.29
CA ALA A 284 -11.38 5.98 -0.64
C ALA A 284 -12.76 5.58 -1.18
N SER A 285 -13.60 6.59 -1.38
CA SER A 285 -14.93 6.45 -1.99
C SER A 285 -15.14 7.58 -2.97
N ALA A 286 -15.79 7.31 -4.09
CA ALA A 286 -16.25 8.37 -4.98
C ALA A 286 -17.33 9.22 -4.26
N PRO A 287 -17.49 10.51 -4.58
CA PRO A 287 -18.53 11.39 -4.02
C PRO A 287 -19.97 10.87 -4.09
N ARG A 288 -20.29 9.98 -5.03
CA ARG A 288 -21.60 9.29 -5.12
C ARG A 288 -21.62 7.89 -4.50
N GLY A 289 -20.50 7.40 -3.96
CA GLY A 289 -20.34 6.05 -3.41
C GLY A 289 -20.40 4.93 -4.47
N GLU A 290 -20.54 5.26 -5.75
CA GLU A 290 -20.77 4.31 -6.85
C GLU A 290 -19.55 3.42 -7.15
N SER A 291 -18.35 3.90 -6.81
CA SER A 291 -17.09 3.17 -6.94
C SER A 291 -16.23 3.43 -5.71
N VAL A 292 -15.56 2.37 -5.25
CA VAL A 292 -14.66 2.42 -4.11
C VAL A 292 -13.36 1.71 -4.44
N TRP A 293 -12.30 2.11 -3.76
CA TRP A 293 -11.02 1.42 -3.85
C TRP A 293 -10.38 1.31 -2.47
N LEU A 294 -9.62 0.24 -2.28
CA LEU A 294 -8.74 0.08 -1.13
C LEU A 294 -7.37 -0.40 -1.58
N GLU A 295 -6.37 -0.21 -0.74
CA GLU A 295 -5.04 -0.70 -0.96
C GLU A 295 -4.63 -1.67 0.13
N LEU A 296 -4.00 -2.75 -0.32
CA LEU A 296 -3.31 -3.70 0.53
C LEU A 296 -1.80 -3.50 0.42
N PHE A 297 -1.11 -3.58 1.55
CA PHE A 297 0.34 -3.53 1.63
C PHE A 297 0.87 -4.79 2.31
N ASN A 298 1.83 -5.46 1.66
CA ASN A 298 2.55 -6.57 2.28
C ASN A 298 3.63 -6.03 3.20
N ALA A 299 3.30 -5.93 4.49
CA ALA A 299 4.17 -5.45 5.54
C ALA A 299 5.03 -6.56 6.18
N SER A 300 4.97 -7.78 5.63
CA SER A 300 5.72 -8.96 6.08
C SER A 300 7.06 -9.11 5.36
N ASN A 301 7.83 -10.12 5.78
CA ASN A 301 9.13 -10.44 5.22
C ASN A 301 9.04 -11.56 4.16
N ALA A 302 7.83 -12.02 3.84
CA ALA A 302 7.58 -13.13 2.93
C ALA A 302 6.60 -12.72 1.82
N THR A 303 6.66 -13.41 0.69
CA THR A 303 5.66 -13.26 -0.37
C THR A 303 4.33 -13.86 0.09
N LEU A 304 3.24 -13.11 -0.06
CA LEU A 304 1.89 -13.52 0.31
C LEU A 304 1.08 -13.85 -0.94
N ASP A 305 0.32 -14.94 -0.95
CA ASP A 305 -0.64 -15.20 -2.03
C ASP A 305 -2.00 -14.60 -1.65
N LEU A 306 -2.48 -13.64 -2.44
CA LEU A 306 -3.74 -12.97 -2.19
C LEU A 306 -4.95 -13.93 -2.30
N SER A 307 -4.85 -15.06 -3.01
CA SER A 307 -5.95 -16.03 -3.08
C SER A 307 -6.30 -16.70 -1.73
N ASP A 308 -5.38 -16.64 -0.76
CA ASP A 308 -5.64 -17.11 0.60
C ASP A 308 -6.59 -16.18 1.38
N TYR A 309 -6.84 -14.97 0.87
CA TYR A 309 -7.53 -13.91 1.58
C TYR A 309 -8.91 -13.60 0.97
N GLN A 310 -9.77 -13.02 1.80
CA GLN A 310 -11.08 -12.51 1.41
C GLN A 310 -11.30 -11.11 1.98
N LEU A 311 -12.01 -10.27 1.25
CA LEU A 311 -12.51 -8.99 1.73
C LEU A 311 -13.94 -9.16 2.23
N ARG A 312 -14.28 -8.71 3.44
CA ARG A 312 -15.67 -8.53 3.88
C ARG A 312 -15.96 -7.05 3.99
N ALA A 313 -17.02 -6.62 3.31
CA ALA A 313 -17.50 -5.24 3.29
C ALA A 313 -19.01 -5.21 3.04
N GLN A 314 -19.63 -4.03 3.17
CA GLN A 314 -20.96 -3.80 2.61
C GLN A 314 -20.89 -3.91 1.09
N ALA A 315 -22.01 -4.28 0.46
CA ALA A 315 -22.08 -4.43 -0.98
C ALA A 315 -23.31 -3.74 -1.59
N ILE A 316 -23.19 -3.39 -2.87
CA ILE A 316 -24.29 -2.97 -3.73
C ILE A 316 -24.40 -3.92 -4.93
N GLN A 317 -25.58 -3.97 -5.55
CA GLN A 317 -25.77 -4.72 -6.79
C GLN A 317 -25.25 -3.93 -8.00
N GLY A 318 -24.37 -4.50 -8.81
CA GLY A 318 -23.75 -3.82 -9.97
C GLY A 318 -24.65 -3.62 -11.20
N VAL A 319 -25.98 -3.61 -11.03
CA VAL A 319 -26.96 -3.36 -12.10
C VAL A 319 -28.03 -2.40 -11.57
N VAL A 320 -28.32 -1.35 -12.32
CA VAL A 320 -29.34 -0.35 -11.95
C VAL A 320 -30.73 -1.00 -11.88
N PRO A 321 -31.53 -0.78 -10.82
CA PRO A 321 -31.25 0.10 -9.68
C PRO A 321 -30.28 -0.55 -8.67
N TYR A 322 -29.29 0.23 -8.22
CA TYR A 322 -28.37 -0.17 -7.16
C TYR A 322 -29.16 -0.44 -5.87
N ALA A 323 -29.36 -1.70 -5.53
CA ALA A 323 -29.93 -2.09 -4.24
C ALA A 323 -28.80 -2.42 -3.25
N ALA A 324 -28.92 -1.93 -2.02
CA ALA A 324 -28.02 -2.29 -0.93
C ALA A 324 -28.11 -3.80 -0.68
N PHE A 325 -26.96 -4.47 -0.77
CA PHE A 325 -26.83 -5.92 -0.74
C PHE A 325 -26.04 -6.36 0.49
N GLY A 326 -26.42 -5.90 1.69
CA GLY A 326 -25.86 -6.35 2.98
C GLY A 326 -24.34 -6.54 3.01
N GLU A 327 -23.88 -7.47 3.85
CA GLU A 327 -22.47 -7.82 3.95
C GLU A 327 -22.11 -8.98 3.00
N VAL A 328 -21.04 -8.81 2.24
CA VAL A 328 -20.54 -9.82 1.29
C VAL A 328 -19.07 -10.11 1.54
N ARG A 329 -18.66 -11.33 1.19
CA ARG A 329 -17.26 -11.74 1.11
C ARG A 329 -16.81 -11.80 -0.35
N PHE A 330 -15.80 -11.02 -0.70
CA PHE A 330 -15.17 -10.99 -2.00
C PHE A 330 -13.87 -11.79 -1.96
N LYS A 331 -13.69 -12.70 -2.90
CA LYS A 331 -12.40 -13.38 -3.06
C LYS A 331 -11.38 -12.40 -3.64
N LEU A 332 -10.18 -12.40 -3.10
CA LEU A 332 -9.08 -11.64 -3.66
C LEU A 332 -8.46 -12.40 -4.87
N PRO A 333 -7.78 -11.69 -5.79
CA PRO A 333 -7.19 -12.31 -6.97
C PRO A 333 -6.08 -13.31 -6.60
N ALA A 334 -5.92 -14.37 -7.40
CA ALA A 334 -4.80 -15.30 -7.26
C ALA A 334 -3.52 -14.66 -7.77
N ARG A 335 -2.74 -14.09 -6.84
CA ARG A 335 -1.56 -13.30 -7.17
C ARG A 335 -0.58 -13.30 -5.98
N PRO A 336 0.72 -13.57 -6.24
CA PRO A 336 1.77 -13.32 -5.24
C PRO A 336 2.02 -11.82 -5.06
N LEU A 337 2.14 -11.39 -3.82
CA LEU A 337 2.49 -10.03 -3.40
C LEU A 337 3.80 -10.09 -2.62
N ALA A 338 4.87 -9.52 -3.16
CA ALA A 338 6.20 -9.56 -2.56
C ALA A 338 6.29 -8.66 -1.29
N PRO A 339 7.28 -8.88 -0.41
CA PRO A 339 7.53 -7.98 0.72
C PRO A 339 7.66 -6.52 0.29
N GLY A 340 6.93 -5.62 0.92
CA GLY A 340 6.92 -4.20 0.59
C GLY A 340 6.11 -3.81 -0.66
N GLU A 341 5.42 -4.76 -1.29
CA GLU A 341 4.59 -4.50 -2.46
C GLU A 341 3.17 -4.06 -2.07
N TYR A 342 2.57 -3.23 -2.92
CA TYR A 342 1.21 -2.71 -2.81
C TYR A 342 0.28 -3.35 -3.84
N MET A 343 -1.00 -3.46 -3.48
CA MET A 343 -2.06 -3.92 -4.39
C MET A 343 -3.33 -3.09 -4.19
N VAL A 344 -3.77 -2.42 -5.24
CA VAL A 344 -5.01 -1.65 -5.24
C VAL A 344 -6.19 -2.55 -5.67
N LEU A 345 -7.26 -2.55 -4.90
CA LEU A 345 -8.49 -3.31 -5.19
C LEU A 345 -9.63 -2.33 -5.43
N LEU A 346 -10.32 -2.48 -6.56
CA LEU A 346 -11.37 -1.56 -7.01
C LEU A 346 -12.68 -2.29 -7.22
N SER A 347 -13.81 -1.59 -7.12
CA SER A 347 -15.11 -2.12 -7.55
C SER A 347 -15.17 -2.35 -9.06
N LYS A 348 -15.58 -3.54 -9.50
CA LYS A 348 -15.78 -3.85 -10.92
C LYS A 348 -17.07 -3.25 -11.48
N GLY A 349 -17.11 -1.93 -11.64
CA GLY A 349 -18.29 -1.19 -12.13
C GLY A 349 -18.66 -1.45 -13.60
N ALA A 350 -17.70 -1.88 -14.42
CA ALA A 350 -17.92 -2.17 -15.84
C ALA A 350 -17.23 -3.47 -16.28
N TYR A 351 -17.76 -4.14 -17.31
CA TYR A 351 -17.22 -5.42 -17.77
C TYR A 351 -15.88 -5.31 -18.49
N TRP A 352 -15.58 -4.14 -19.06
CA TRP A 352 -14.33 -3.84 -19.78
C TRP A 352 -13.17 -3.42 -18.88
N TYR A 353 -13.40 -3.25 -17.57
CA TYR A 353 -12.32 -3.03 -16.62
C TYR A 353 -11.48 -4.30 -16.45
N THR A 354 -10.18 -4.17 -16.68
CA THR A 354 -9.22 -5.26 -16.67
C THR A 354 -8.18 -5.10 -15.56
N ASN A 355 -7.80 -6.22 -14.95
CA ASN A 355 -6.78 -6.23 -13.91
C ASN A 355 -5.43 -5.84 -14.51
N GLY A 356 -4.63 -5.10 -13.73
CA GLY A 356 -3.27 -4.73 -14.11
C GLY A 356 -2.21 -5.29 -13.17
N PRO A 357 -0.95 -4.93 -13.40
CA PRO A 357 0.17 -5.36 -12.58
C PRO A 357 0.21 -4.76 -11.18
N LYS A 358 -0.63 -3.80 -10.80
CA LYS A 358 -0.70 -3.30 -9.40
C LYS A 358 -2.13 -3.12 -8.89
N HIS A 359 -3.14 -3.50 -9.68
CA HIS A 359 -4.53 -3.43 -9.29
C HIS A 359 -5.37 -4.61 -9.77
N ALA A 360 -6.49 -4.84 -9.09
CA ALA A 360 -7.52 -5.75 -9.54
C ALA A 360 -8.93 -5.24 -9.24
N TYR A 361 -9.87 -5.63 -10.09
CA TYR A 361 -11.28 -5.33 -9.92
C TYR A 361 -12.01 -6.48 -9.23
N LEU A 362 -12.73 -6.16 -8.15
CA LEU A 362 -13.51 -7.08 -7.34
C LEU A 362 -14.98 -7.11 -7.77
N SER A 363 -15.51 -8.32 -7.88
CA SER A 363 -16.95 -8.59 -8.04
C SER A 363 -17.31 -9.85 -7.25
N GLY A 364 -18.42 -9.80 -6.53
CA GLY A 364 -18.93 -10.89 -5.71
C GLY A 364 -20.03 -11.69 -6.39
N ILE A 365 -20.76 -12.46 -5.58
CA ILE A 365 -21.95 -13.21 -6.01
C ILE A 365 -23.01 -12.29 -6.62
N ASN A 366 -23.71 -12.74 -7.66
CA ASN A 366 -24.75 -11.97 -8.36
C ASN A 366 -24.29 -10.57 -8.83
N SER A 367 -23.01 -10.43 -9.20
CA SER A 367 -22.41 -9.15 -9.60
C SER A 367 -22.48 -8.08 -8.51
N SER A 368 -22.39 -8.48 -7.23
CA SER A 368 -22.25 -7.53 -6.14
C SER A 368 -20.89 -6.84 -6.16
N LEU A 369 -20.83 -5.59 -5.74
CA LEU A 369 -19.61 -4.78 -5.69
C LEU A 369 -19.38 -4.31 -4.25
N PRO A 370 -18.11 -4.22 -3.78
CA PRO A 370 -17.84 -3.62 -2.49
C PRO A 370 -18.31 -2.15 -2.48
N TYR A 371 -18.79 -1.70 -1.32
CA TYR A 371 -19.41 -0.39 -1.18
C TYR A 371 -19.19 0.22 0.20
N TRP A 372 -18.88 1.51 0.22
CA TRP A 372 -18.94 2.38 1.38
C TRP A 372 -19.05 3.84 0.92
N ALA A 373 -19.64 4.68 1.78
CA ALA A 373 -19.79 6.11 1.55
C ALA A 373 -18.89 6.87 2.54
N ASN A 374 -19.42 7.87 3.26
CA ASN A 374 -18.68 8.56 4.33
C ASN A 374 -18.45 7.68 5.57
N SER A 375 -19.25 6.61 5.75
CA SER A 375 -19.14 5.62 6.83
C SER A 375 -19.15 4.21 6.24
N GLY A 376 -18.47 3.28 6.92
CA GLY A 376 -18.42 1.88 6.51
C GLY A 376 -17.36 1.10 7.28
N PHE A 377 -17.13 -0.13 6.83
CA PHE A 377 -16.06 -0.97 7.33
C PHE A 377 -15.45 -1.80 6.19
N VAL A 378 -14.19 -2.17 6.36
CA VAL A 378 -13.47 -3.10 5.50
C VAL A 378 -12.75 -4.09 6.40
N GLU A 379 -12.96 -5.37 6.15
CA GLU A 379 -12.34 -6.45 6.91
C GLU A 379 -11.59 -7.39 5.98
N LEU A 380 -10.31 -7.59 6.25
CA LEU A 380 -9.47 -8.56 5.57
C LEU A 380 -9.51 -9.87 6.36
N LEU A 381 -9.87 -10.96 5.69
CA LEU A 381 -10.05 -12.28 6.29
C LEU A 381 -9.07 -13.29 5.69
N ARG A 382 -8.62 -14.23 6.51
CA ARG A 382 -7.93 -15.46 6.09
C ARG A 382 -8.43 -16.61 6.94
N ASN A 383 -8.86 -17.72 6.32
CA ASN A 383 -9.45 -18.85 7.04
C ASN A 383 -10.57 -18.47 8.03
N ASN A 384 -11.43 -17.51 7.66
CA ASN A 384 -12.50 -16.93 8.51
C ASN A 384 -12.03 -16.19 9.77
N GLN A 385 -10.76 -15.86 9.89
CA GLN A 385 -10.22 -15.01 10.95
C GLN A 385 -9.85 -13.63 10.41
N THR A 386 -10.05 -12.60 11.22
CA THR A 386 -9.67 -11.23 10.87
C THR A 386 -8.15 -11.11 10.84
N VAL A 387 -7.62 -10.66 9.70
CA VAL A 387 -6.20 -10.34 9.50
C VAL A 387 -5.96 -8.86 9.78
N ASP A 388 -6.81 -8.02 9.20
CA ASP A 388 -6.83 -6.58 9.40
C ASP A 388 -8.27 -6.07 9.29
N PHE A 389 -8.54 -4.93 9.89
CA PHE A 389 -9.87 -4.35 9.96
C PHE A 389 -9.80 -2.84 10.08
N VAL A 390 -10.72 -2.17 9.40
CA VAL A 390 -10.96 -0.75 9.59
C VAL A 390 -12.45 -0.49 9.58
N ARG A 391 -12.90 0.31 10.56
CA ARG A 391 -14.27 0.83 10.64
C ARG A 391 -14.21 2.33 10.81
N PHE A 392 -15.00 3.04 10.02
CA PHE A 392 -14.91 4.50 9.91
C PHE A 392 -16.29 5.17 9.90
N GLY A 393 -16.28 6.45 10.26
CA GLY A 393 -17.49 7.24 10.43
C GLY A 393 -18.38 6.68 11.54
N ASN A 394 -19.67 6.49 11.25
CA ASN A 394 -20.65 6.07 12.26
C ASN A 394 -20.97 4.56 12.24
N ASP A 395 -20.26 3.78 11.43
CA ASP A 395 -20.49 2.34 11.30
C ASP A 395 -20.25 1.60 12.64
N GLN A 396 -21.04 0.55 12.90
CA GLN A 396 -21.03 -0.21 14.17
C GLN A 396 -20.66 -1.69 13.98
N THR A 397 -20.36 -2.13 12.76
CA THR A 397 -20.05 -3.53 12.47
C THR A 397 -18.83 -3.98 13.26
N LYS A 398 -18.86 -5.21 13.76
CA LYS A 398 -17.74 -5.81 14.50
C LYS A 398 -16.96 -6.76 13.59
N PRO A 399 -15.61 -6.82 13.73
CA PRO A 399 -14.83 -7.84 13.05
C PRO A 399 -15.23 -9.24 13.57
N LEU A 400 -14.95 -10.28 12.78
CA LEU A 400 -15.19 -11.67 13.15
C LEU A 400 -14.32 -12.14 14.33
N SER A 401 -13.18 -11.49 14.54
CA SER A 401 -12.31 -11.61 15.71
C SER A 401 -12.38 -10.33 16.56
N PRO A 402 -13.37 -10.19 17.47
CA PRO A 402 -13.67 -8.93 18.17
C PRO A 402 -12.52 -8.38 19.04
N GLU A 403 -11.63 -9.25 19.49
CA GLU A 403 -10.44 -8.92 20.28
C GLU A 403 -9.41 -8.06 19.55
N ILE A 404 -9.54 -7.93 18.22
CA ILE A 404 -8.55 -7.29 17.35
C ILE A 404 -8.77 -5.78 17.18
N TRP A 405 -9.99 -5.27 17.34
CA TRP A 405 -10.30 -3.85 17.10
C TRP A 405 -10.54 -3.07 18.40
N GLY A 406 -9.92 -1.89 18.51
CA GLY A 406 -10.18 -0.94 19.59
C GLY A 406 -11.61 -0.34 19.59
N SER A 407 -11.95 0.48 20.58
CA SER A 407 -13.33 1.02 20.69
C SER A 407 -13.67 2.19 19.77
N MET A 408 -12.67 2.87 19.18
CA MET A 408 -12.88 4.08 18.38
C MET A 408 -12.88 3.81 16.88
N ASN A 409 -13.81 4.45 16.15
CA ASN A 409 -13.84 4.44 14.69
C ASN A 409 -12.76 5.38 14.13
N ALA A 410 -12.27 5.06 12.94
CA ALA A 410 -11.51 6.00 12.13
C ALA A 410 -12.41 7.17 11.66
N PRO A 411 -11.82 8.32 11.30
CA PRO A 411 -12.58 9.46 10.76
C PRO A 411 -13.48 9.08 9.56
N ALA A 412 -14.59 9.81 9.39
CA ALA A 412 -15.47 9.64 8.23
C ALA A 412 -14.79 10.14 6.94
N LEU A 413 -14.98 9.44 5.82
CA LEU A 413 -14.52 9.89 4.50
C LEU A 413 -15.23 11.18 4.07
N ASN A 414 -14.52 12.05 3.34
CA ASN A 414 -15.07 13.30 2.83
C ASN A 414 -15.61 13.14 1.40
N LEU A 415 -16.92 12.94 1.28
CA LEU A 415 -17.58 12.80 -0.03
C LEU A 415 -17.73 14.12 -0.80
N GLN A 416 -17.39 15.27 -0.21
CA GLN A 416 -17.45 16.57 -0.89
C GLN A 416 -16.13 16.95 -1.57
N ARG A 417 -15.10 16.09 -1.46
CA ARG A 417 -13.77 16.33 -2.04
C ARG A 417 -13.27 15.08 -2.75
N TYR A 418 -13.11 15.16 -4.07
CA TYR A 418 -12.40 14.15 -4.85
C TYR A 418 -10.91 14.13 -4.47
N GLY A 419 -10.25 12.99 -4.70
CA GLY A 419 -8.84 12.79 -4.38
C GLY A 419 -8.53 12.67 -2.88
N SER A 420 -9.54 12.62 -2.01
CA SER A 420 -9.35 12.41 -0.57
C SER A 420 -9.53 10.94 -0.18
N SER A 421 -8.71 10.48 0.76
CA SER A 421 -8.67 9.09 1.19
C SER A 421 -8.51 8.98 2.70
N LEU A 422 -8.83 7.81 3.24
CA LEU A 422 -8.51 7.42 4.60
C LEU A 422 -7.20 6.63 4.56
N VAL A 423 -6.14 7.18 5.16
CA VAL A 423 -4.79 6.61 5.15
C VAL A 423 -4.39 6.12 6.54
N ARG A 424 -3.63 5.03 6.56
CA ARG A 424 -2.95 4.55 7.75
C ARG A 424 -1.68 5.39 7.99
N LYS A 425 -1.40 5.74 9.25
CA LYS A 425 -0.16 6.43 9.63
C LYS A 425 1.06 5.56 9.29
N LEU A 426 2.07 6.17 8.66
CA LEU A 426 3.25 5.51 8.07
C LEU A 426 4.01 4.57 9.02
N ASP A 427 3.93 4.80 10.33
CA ASP A 427 4.65 4.06 11.37
C ASP A 427 3.77 3.09 12.17
N ASN A 428 2.46 3.02 11.90
CA ASN A 428 1.50 2.36 12.79
C ASN A 428 0.73 1.21 12.11
N LYS A 429 1.12 -0.03 12.43
CA LYS A 429 0.44 -1.28 12.01
C LYS A 429 -0.71 -1.70 12.94
N GLU A 430 -1.10 -0.89 13.92
CA GLU A 430 -2.13 -1.26 14.89
C GLU A 430 -3.54 -1.22 14.28
N ILE A 431 -4.38 -2.16 14.72
CA ILE A 431 -5.74 -2.35 14.22
C ILE A 431 -6.71 -1.54 15.11
N LYS A 432 -6.64 -0.21 15.01
CA LYS A 432 -7.47 0.73 15.78
C LYS A 432 -7.77 2.00 14.98
N GLY A 433 -8.92 2.64 15.27
CA GLY A 433 -9.34 3.85 14.55
C GLY A 433 -8.36 5.03 14.64
N SER A 434 -7.62 5.18 15.74
CA SER A 434 -6.65 6.28 15.93
C SER A 434 -5.36 6.14 15.09
N SER A 435 -5.17 5.00 14.43
CA SER A 435 -4.09 4.77 13.46
C SER A 435 -4.41 5.31 12.07
N TRP A 436 -5.63 5.81 11.85
CA TRP A 436 -6.10 6.35 10.58
C TRP A 436 -6.29 7.87 10.65
N ARG A 437 -6.10 8.53 9.51
CA ARG A 437 -6.39 9.96 9.30
C ARG A 437 -6.94 10.18 7.91
N ILE A 438 -7.59 11.31 7.69
CA ILE A 438 -7.94 11.75 6.34
C ILE A 438 -6.69 12.34 5.68
N SER A 439 -6.41 11.91 4.46
CA SER A 439 -5.50 12.58 3.55
C SER A 439 -6.31 13.41 2.56
N GLN A 440 -5.82 14.60 2.24
CA GLN A 440 -6.41 15.46 1.21
C GLN A 440 -6.03 15.01 -0.21
N PHE A 441 -4.99 14.19 -0.32
CA PHE A 441 -4.43 13.67 -1.56
C PHE A 441 -4.31 12.15 -1.44
N GLU A 442 -4.76 11.44 -2.47
CA GLU A 442 -4.68 9.99 -2.55
C GLU A 442 -3.31 9.52 -3.04
N THR A 443 -2.74 8.52 -2.38
CA THR A 443 -1.37 8.02 -2.65
C THR A 443 -1.38 6.54 -3.09
N PRO A 444 -2.12 6.20 -4.15
CA PRO A 444 -2.33 4.81 -4.55
C PRO A 444 -1.03 4.12 -4.96
N ALA A 445 -0.94 2.84 -4.66
CA ALA A 445 0.17 1.94 -4.97
C ALA A 445 1.54 2.42 -4.44
N GLY A 446 1.56 3.21 -3.36
CA GLY A 446 2.76 3.82 -2.81
C GLY A 446 2.65 4.20 -1.33
N ALA A 447 3.68 4.90 -0.84
CA ALA A 447 3.72 5.33 0.56
C ALA A 447 2.76 6.49 0.82
N ASN A 448 2.08 6.49 1.96
CA ASN A 448 1.22 7.60 2.43
C ASN A 448 2.07 8.79 2.94
N ASP A 449 2.92 9.34 2.09
CA ASP A 449 4.01 10.29 2.40
C ASP A 449 3.57 11.76 2.44
N ILE A 450 2.31 12.06 2.12
CA ILE A 450 1.77 13.41 2.17
C ILE A 450 1.47 13.85 3.62
N PRO A 451 2.01 14.99 4.10
CA PRO A 451 1.72 15.53 5.43
C PRO A 451 0.23 15.79 5.67
N GLU A 452 -0.21 15.70 6.93
CA GLU A 452 -1.64 15.87 7.31
C GLU A 452 -2.23 17.23 6.93
N ASN A 453 -1.41 18.28 6.88
CA ASN A 453 -1.82 19.64 6.54
C ASN A 453 -1.22 20.11 5.21
N ALA A 454 -0.94 19.19 4.29
CA ALA A 454 -0.47 19.56 2.96
C ALA A 454 -1.48 20.49 2.27
N ALA A 455 -0.96 21.55 1.65
CA ALA A 455 -1.70 22.50 0.83
C ALA A 455 -1.35 22.27 -0.65
N ASP A 456 -2.14 22.87 -1.53
CA ASP A 456 -1.92 23.00 -2.97
C ASP A 456 -2.19 24.48 -3.27
N THR A 457 -1.12 25.28 -3.30
CA THR A 457 -1.21 26.75 -3.25
C THR A 457 -1.45 27.36 -4.62
N ASP A 458 -0.92 26.78 -5.69
CA ASP A 458 -1.13 27.21 -7.08
C ASP A 458 -2.32 26.51 -7.77
N GLY A 459 -2.86 25.47 -7.14
CA GLY A 459 -4.08 24.82 -7.58
C GLY A 459 -3.82 23.99 -8.83
N ASP A 460 -2.84 23.11 -8.84
CA ASP A 460 -2.63 22.16 -9.93
C ASP A 460 -2.94 20.70 -9.52
N GLY A 461 -3.29 20.48 -8.26
CA GLY A 461 -3.58 19.16 -7.70
C GLY A 461 -2.35 18.47 -7.09
N ILE A 462 -1.17 19.09 -7.15
CA ILE A 462 0.06 18.61 -6.53
C ILE A 462 0.18 19.26 -5.14
N PRO A 463 0.46 18.49 -4.08
CA PRO A 463 0.69 19.09 -2.78
C PRO A 463 2.03 19.84 -2.75
N ASP A 464 2.07 21.04 -2.19
CA ASP A 464 3.27 21.88 -1.99
C ASP A 464 4.46 21.08 -1.41
N SER A 465 4.18 20.07 -0.58
CA SER A 465 5.19 19.20 0.03
C SER A 465 5.92 18.28 -0.96
N ALA A 466 5.35 18.02 -2.13
CA ALA A 466 5.95 17.23 -3.21
C ALA A 466 6.72 18.08 -4.23
N GLU A 467 6.55 19.41 -4.18
CA GLU A 467 7.17 20.39 -5.08
C GLU A 467 8.44 21.04 -4.54
N ILE A 468 9.03 20.43 -3.50
CA ILE A 468 10.26 20.90 -2.87
C ILE A 468 11.35 19.82 -2.97
N PRO A 469 12.64 20.19 -2.89
CA PRO A 469 13.73 19.21 -2.90
C PRO A 469 13.54 18.12 -1.84
N GLY A 470 13.55 16.86 -2.26
CA GLY A 470 13.34 15.69 -1.38
C GLY A 470 11.88 15.41 -1.00
N GLY A 471 10.93 16.21 -1.49
CA GLY A 471 9.50 15.93 -1.43
C GLY A 471 9.11 14.74 -2.29
N SER A 472 8.00 14.08 -1.93
CA SER A 472 7.49 12.94 -2.69
C SER A 472 5.97 12.85 -2.65
N PHE A 473 5.41 12.21 -3.67
CA PHE A 473 3.99 11.86 -3.76
C PHE A 473 3.86 10.36 -4.06
N ALA A 474 3.38 9.56 -3.11
CA ALA A 474 3.38 8.10 -3.23
C ALA A 474 4.79 7.52 -3.56
N GLY A 475 5.85 8.21 -3.11
CA GLY A 475 7.24 7.91 -3.46
C GLY A 475 7.70 8.39 -4.85
N LEU A 476 6.90 9.15 -5.59
CA LEU A 476 7.31 9.79 -6.85
C LEU A 476 8.05 11.12 -6.56
N PRO A 477 9.21 11.37 -7.19
CA PRO A 477 9.99 12.59 -6.98
C PRO A 477 9.54 13.74 -7.90
N LEU A 478 8.33 14.28 -7.71
CA LEU A 478 7.73 15.28 -8.61
C LEU A 478 8.59 16.55 -8.77
N TYR A 479 9.26 17.00 -7.71
CA TYR A 479 10.22 18.11 -7.81
C TYR A 479 11.38 17.82 -8.78
N GLU A 480 11.92 16.59 -8.75
CA GLU A 480 12.98 16.19 -9.68
C GLU A 480 12.45 16.04 -11.10
N MET A 481 11.17 15.69 -11.25
CA MET A 481 10.48 15.62 -12.54
C MET A 481 10.20 17.00 -13.14
N GLY A 482 10.10 18.04 -12.31
CA GLY A 482 9.97 19.41 -12.79
C GLY A 482 9.05 20.32 -11.96
N ALA A 483 8.26 19.77 -11.05
CA ALA A 483 7.23 20.52 -10.31
C ALA A 483 7.82 21.63 -9.42
N ARG A 484 7.17 22.80 -9.33
CA ARG A 484 7.67 23.98 -8.61
C ARG A 484 6.57 24.72 -7.87
N LEU A 485 6.76 24.87 -6.56
CA LEU A 485 5.90 25.67 -5.71
C LEU A 485 5.55 27.05 -6.30
N GLY A 486 4.24 27.30 -6.45
CA GLY A 486 3.69 28.56 -6.94
C GLY A 486 3.67 28.67 -8.47
N GLN A 487 3.92 27.56 -9.18
CA GLN A 487 3.82 27.41 -10.61
C GLN A 487 2.92 26.21 -10.87
N LYS A 488 1.82 26.42 -11.60
CA LYS A 488 0.99 25.30 -12.03
C LYS A 488 1.78 24.37 -12.92
N ASP A 489 1.75 23.08 -12.61
CA ASP A 489 2.42 22.04 -13.35
C ASP A 489 1.42 21.00 -13.87
N ILE A 490 1.63 20.58 -15.12
CA ILE A 490 0.82 19.57 -15.81
C ILE A 490 1.77 18.46 -16.25
N PHE A 491 1.45 17.22 -15.88
CA PHE A 491 2.22 16.04 -16.27
C PHE A 491 1.47 15.22 -17.31
N VAL A 492 2.18 14.76 -18.35
CA VAL A 492 1.61 13.92 -19.40
C VAL A 492 2.57 12.76 -19.67
N GLU A 493 2.11 11.53 -19.44
CA GLU A 493 2.79 10.33 -19.89
C GLU A 493 2.37 10.02 -21.33
N ILE A 494 3.35 9.76 -22.20
CA ILE A 494 3.14 9.46 -23.61
C ILE A 494 3.68 8.06 -23.89
N ASP A 495 2.77 7.15 -24.18
CA ASP A 495 3.07 5.85 -24.75
C ASP A 495 2.82 5.86 -26.26
N HIS A 496 3.53 5.01 -27.00
CA HIS A 496 3.38 4.89 -28.43
C HIS A 496 3.38 3.45 -28.90
N MET A 497 2.52 3.14 -29.89
CA MET A 497 2.52 1.82 -30.49
C MET A 497 3.83 1.56 -31.25
N GLU A 498 4.35 0.34 -31.14
CA GLU A 498 5.47 -0.16 -31.95
C GLU A 498 5.13 -0.01 -33.44
N SER A 499 5.87 0.86 -34.16
CA SER A 499 5.59 1.13 -35.57
C SER A 499 6.81 1.70 -36.28
N SER A 500 6.81 1.59 -37.62
CA SER A 500 7.73 2.33 -38.51
C SER A 500 7.08 3.58 -39.12
N ASP A 501 5.79 3.82 -38.82
CA ASP A 501 5.06 5.00 -39.28
C ASP A 501 5.41 6.19 -38.38
N GLU A 502 6.08 7.21 -38.94
CA GLU A 502 6.55 8.36 -38.18
C GLU A 502 5.40 9.18 -37.58
N GLY A 503 4.16 9.07 -38.09
CA GLY A 503 2.99 9.71 -37.49
C GLY A 503 2.64 9.16 -36.10
N ILE A 504 3.04 7.91 -35.79
CA ILE A 504 2.78 7.24 -34.50
C ILE A 504 3.94 7.47 -33.52
N LEU A 505 5.13 7.83 -34.01
CA LEU A 505 6.32 7.98 -33.19
C LEU A 505 6.43 9.43 -32.68
N PRO A 506 6.49 9.67 -31.35
CA PRO A 506 6.60 11.02 -30.81
C PRO A 506 7.83 11.78 -31.34
N ARG A 507 7.65 13.04 -31.73
CA ARG A 507 8.74 13.96 -32.09
C ARG A 507 9.04 14.91 -30.94
N ARG A 508 10.30 14.97 -30.52
CA ARG A 508 10.77 15.91 -29.50
C ARG A 508 10.42 17.35 -29.88
N GLU A 509 10.63 17.71 -31.15
CA GLU A 509 10.39 19.06 -31.65
C GLU A 509 8.90 19.46 -31.57
N ALA A 510 7.99 18.49 -31.67
CA ALA A 510 6.57 18.73 -31.51
C ALA A 510 6.24 19.02 -30.04
N LEU A 511 6.78 18.22 -29.11
CA LEU A 511 6.59 18.43 -27.67
C LEU A 511 7.20 19.76 -27.20
N ASP A 512 8.39 20.13 -27.68
CA ASP A 512 9.06 21.40 -27.38
C ASP A 512 8.17 22.60 -27.74
N LYS A 513 7.45 22.54 -28.89
CA LYS A 513 6.50 23.59 -29.31
C LYS A 513 5.35 23.76 -28.31
N ILE A 514 4.81 22.65 -27.81
CA ILE A 514 3.69 22.66 -26.86
C ILE A 514 4.18 23.20 -25.50
N VAL A 515 5.32 22.70 -25.00
CA VAL A 515 5.93 23.22 -23.75
C VAL A 515 6.17 24.72 -23.86
N ALA A 516 6.66 25.22 -25.00
CA ALA A 516 6.86 26.64 -25.20
C ALA A 516 5.55 27.46 -25.20
N ALA A 517 4.43 26.90 -25.64
CA ALA A 517 3.13 27.57 -25.59
C ALA A 517 2.64 27.73 -24.13
N PHE A 518 2.68 26.64 -23.34
CA PHE A 518 2.29 26.67 -21.93
C PHE A 518 3.22 27.53 -21.07
N ALA A 519 4.53 27.50 -21.34
CA ALA A 519 5.52 28.29 -20.61
C ALA A 519 5.28 29.80 -20.73
N LYS A 520 4.74 30.29 -21.86
CA LYS A 520 4.35 31.71 -22.01
C LYS A 520 3.24 32.13 -21.04
N GLN A 521 2.44 31.17 -20.59
CA GLN A 521 1.35 31.37 -19.62
C GLN A 521 1.79 31.09 -18.18
N GLY A 522 3.09 30.83 -17.96
CA GLY A 522 3.63 30.51 -16.65
C GLY A 522 3.30 29.10 -16.16
N ILE A 523 2.82 28.21 -17.04
CA ILE A 523 2.47 26.83 -16.70
C ILE A 523 3.64 25.91 -17.09
N GLY A 524 4.09 25.08 -16.17
CA GLY A 524 5.07 24.03 -16.44
C GLY A 524 4.38 22.80 -17.05
N LEU A 525 4.68 22.48 -18.31
CA LEU A 525 4.18 21.27 -18.94
C LEU A 525 5.32 20.25 -19.05
N HIS A 526 5.13 19.10 -18.42
CA HIS A 526 6.14 18.04 -18.27
C HIS A 526 5.69 16.77 -18.99
N PHE A 527 6.36 16.44 -20.08
CA PHE A 527 6.13 15.19 -20.79
C PHE A 527 7.05 14.07 -20.28
N ASP A 528 6.53 12.84 -20.27
CA ASP A 528 7.30 11.61 -20.11
C ASP A 528 7.05 10.66 -21.27
N VAL A 529 8.02 10.51 -22.16
CA VAL A 529 8.05 9.46 -23.19
C VAL A 529 8.94 8.29 -22.76
N GLY A 530 9.22 8.16 -21.46
CA GLY A 530 10.06 7.10 -20.91
C GLY A 530 11.46 7.10 -21.51
N THR A 531 11.99 5.91 -21.80
CA THR A 531 13.35 5.74 -22.31
C THR A 531 13.51 6.06 -23.80
N TYR A 532 12.46 6.54 -24.48
CA TYR A 532 12.46 6.69 -25.94
C TYR A 532 13.47 7.74 -26.44
N PHE A 533 13.57 8.90 -25.77
CA PHE A 533 14.55 9.94 -26.14
C PHE A 533 15.84 9.90 -25.33
N SER A 534 15.83 9.26 -24.16
CA SER A 534 16.99 9.17 -23.25
C SER A 534 16.84 7.94 -22.37
N GLU A 535 17.87 7.10 -22.27
CA GLU A 535 17.87 5.94 -21.35
C GLU A 535 17.86 6.39 -19.88
N ASP A 536 18.56 7.49 -19.57
CA ASP A 536 18.66 8.04 -18.23
C ASP A 536 17.50 9.00 -17.93
N PHE A 537 17.09 9.03 -16.65
CA PHE A 537 16.15 10.02 -16.12
C PHE A 537 16.63 11.44 -16.45
N SER A 538 15.78 12.20 -17.15
CA SER A 538 16.12 13.51 -17.67
C SER A 538 14.84 14.26 -18.06
N PRO A 539 14.36 15.21 -17.22
CA PRO A 539 13.17 16.01 -17.54
C PRO A 539 13.30 16.80 -18.84
N ILE A 540 14.49 17.35 -19.13
CA ILE A 540 14.75 18.06 -20.40
C ILE A 540 14.74 17.12 -21.62
N SER A 541 14.85 15.82 -21.40
CA SER A 541 14.70 14.79 -22.43
C SER A 541 13.41 14.02 -22.36
N TYR A 542 12.43 14.51 -21.58
CA TYR A 542 11.13 13.88 -21.41
C TYR A 542 11.23 12.42 -20.95
N ASN A 543 12.20 12.12 -20.07
CA ASN A 543 12.24 10.88 -19.32
C ASN A 543 12.06 11.19 -17.83
N LEU A 544 10.85 10.95 -17.31
CA LEU A 544 10.47 11.13 -15.92
C LEU A 544 10.39 9.79 -15.17
N GLY A 545 10.88 8.70 -15.78
CA GLY A 545 11.00 7.39 -15.14
C GLY A 545 9.82 6.42 -15.37
N ALA A 546 8.98 6.60 -16.40
CA ALA A 546 7.97 5.61 -16.80
C ALA A 546 8.59 4.25 -17.23
N GLY A 547 9.85 4.25 -17.66
CA GLY A 547 10.48 3.08 -18.27
C GLY A 547 10.26 3.05 -19.78
N ASN A 548 9.98 1.88 -20.36
CA ASN A 548 9.74 1.77 -21.81
C ASN A 548 8.32 2.22 -22.16
N SER A 549 8.20 3.26 -22.99
CA SER A 549 6.93 3.82 -23.49
C SER A 549 6.42 3.16 -24.77
N SER A 550 7.15 2.20 -25.33
CA SER A 550 6.72 1.46 -26.50
C SER A 550 5.76 0.33 -26.12
N VAL A 551 4.56 0.35 -26.69
CA VAL A 551 3.50 -0.62 -26.44
C VAL A 551 3.17 -1.46 -27.68
N PRO A 552 2.57 -2.66 -27.53
CA PRO A 552 2.24 -3.51 -28.67
C PRO A 552 1.37 -2.81 -29.72
N PHE A 553 1.66 -3.06 -30.99
CA PHE A 553 0.88 -2.49 -32.10
C PHE A 553 -0.55 -3.03 -32.15
N ALA A 554 -1.50 -2.13 -32.40
CA ALA A 554 -2.85 -2.49 -32.85
C ALA A 554 -3.26 -1.62 -34.03
N ALA A 555 -3.86 -2.24 -35.06
CA ALA A 555 -4.29 -1.53 -36.26
C ALA A 555 -5.43 -0.55 -35.98
N SER A 556 -6.32 -0.88 -35.04
CA SER A 556 -7.47 -0.07 -34.66
C SER A 556 -7.60 -0.03 -33.14
N ILE A 557 -7.77 1.18 -32.59
CA ILE A 557 -8.04 1.41 -31.17
C ILE A 557 -9.44 1.97 -30.97
N VAL A 558 -10.04 1.64 -29.83
CA VAL A 558 -11.33 2.17 -29.41
C VAL A 558 -11.33 2.42 -27.91
N ILE A 559 -12.21 3.32 -27.51
CA ILE A 559 -12.56 3.52 -26.12
C ILE A 559 -13.89 2.81 -25.88
N PRO A 560 -13.93 1.77 -25.03
CA PRO A 560 -15.14 1.01 -24.82
C PRO A 560 -16.24 1.90 -24.22
N SER A 561 -17.41 1.88 -24.86
CA SER A 561 -18.65 2.42 -24.32
C SER A 561 -19.76 1.38 -24.48
N SER A 562 -20.92 1.61 -23.87
CA SER A 562 -22.10 0.74 -23.98
C SER A 562 -22.58 0.51 -25.43
N SER A 563 -22.12 1.34 -26.38
CA SER A 563 -22.53 1.34 -27.78
C SER A 563 -21.50 0.74 -28.75
N TYR A 564 -20.28 0.42 -28.30
CA TYR A 564 -19.21 -0.14 -29.16
C TYR A 564 -19.02 -1.65 -28.99
N SER A 565 -18.85 -2.37 -30.11
CA SER A 565 -18.42 -3.76 -30.09
C SER A 565 -16.90 -3.82 -29.98
N LEU A 566 -16.37 -4.51 -28.97
CA LEU A 566 -14.94 -4.80 -28.80
C LEU A 566 -14.38 -5.82 -29.82
N LYS A 567 -15.18 -6.26 -30.79
CA LYS A 567 -14.77 -7.33 -31.69
C LYS A 567 -13.66 -6.82 -32.62
N ASP A 568 -12.45 -7.32 -32.40
CA ASP A 568 -11.22 -7.10 -33.17
C ASP A 568 -10.53 -5.73 -33.01
N LYS A 569 -10.85 -4.94 -31.97
CA LYS A 569 -10.19 -3.65 -31.66
C LYS A 569 -9.40 -3.68 -30.36
N ALA A 570 -8.32 -2.90 -30.30
CA ALA A 570 -7.60 -2.63 -29.07
C ALA A 570 -8.43 -1.73 -28.14
N ASN A 571 -8.46 -2.06 -26.84
CA ASN A 571 -9.08 -1.26 -25.80
C ASN A 571 -8.04 -0.32 -25.18
N PHE A 572 -8.29 1.00 -25.23
CA PHE A 572 -7.40 2.00 -24.64
C PHE A 572 -7.12 1.75 -23.14
N TYR A 573 -8.14 1.43 -22.34
CA TYR A 573 -7.95 1.21 -20.90
C TYR A 573 -7.09 -0.01 -20.58
N ASP A 574 -6.98 -1.00 -21.49
CA ASP A 574 -6.08 -2.14 -21.31
C ASP A 574 -4.61 -1.72 -21.41
N TYR A 575 -4.30 -0.71 -22.24
CA TYR A 575 -2.96 -0.12 -22.30
C TYR A 575 -2.69 0.68 -21.02
N LYS A 576 -3.55 1.63 -20.66
CA LYS A 576 -3.40 2.42 -19.43
C LYS A 576 -3.34 1.54 -18.16
N ALA A 577 -4.05 0.42 -18.11
CA ALA A 577 -3.99 -0.54 -17.00
C ALA A 577 -2.67 -1.31 -16.90
N ARG A 578 -1.94 -1.44 -18.01
CA ARG A 578 -0.72 -2.24 -18.09
C ARG A 578 0.56 -1.39 -18.05
N TYR A 579 0.53 -0.22 -18.67
CA TYR A 579 1.72 0.57 -18.95
C TYR A 579 1.83 1.83 -18.09
N MET A 580 0.72 2.39 -17.59
CA MET A 580 0.77 3.53 -16.67
C MET A 580 0.92 3.09 -15.21
N ASP A 581 1.92 3.63 -14.50
CA ASP A 581 2.06 3.42 -13.05
C ASP A 581 0.86 4.01 -12.31
N LEU A 582 0.20 3.21 -11.48
CA LEU A 582 -0.98 3.64 -10.72
C LEU A 582 -0.72 4.88 -9.86
N ARG A 583 0.52 5.05 -9.38
CA ARG A 583 0.93 6.24 -8.60
C ARG A 583 0.78 7.55 -9.38
N ARG A 584 0.81 7.49 -10.72
CA ARG A 584 0.72 8.65 -11.60
C ARG A 584 -0.71 9.04 -11.95
N ARG A 585 -1.66 8.11 -11.85
CA ARG A 585 -3.06 8.36 -12.25
C ARG A 585 -3.73 9.57 -11.62
N PRO A 586 -3.48 9.91 -10.34
CA PRO A 586 -4.07 11.11 -9.74
C PRO A 586 -3.49 12.44 -10.25
N LEU A 587 -2.40 12.42 -11.02
CA LEU A 587 -1.59 13.62 -11.35
C LEU A 587 -1.22 13.75 -12.83
N PHE A 588 -1.26 12.66 -13.59
CA PHE A 588 -0.81 12.61 -14.97
C PHE A 588 -1.99 12.43 -15.91
N HIS A 589 -1.91 13.13 -17.05
CA HIS A 589 -2.63 12.74 -18.25
C HIS A 589 -1.91 11.56 -18.92
N TYR A 590 -2.66 10.66 -19.53
CA TYR A 590 -2.14 9.52 -20.28
C TYR A 590 -2.50 9.66 -21.76
N LEU A 591 -1.48 9.89 -22.57
CA LEU A 591 -1.57 10.01 -24.01
C LEU A 591 -1.07 8.72 -24.67
N LEU A 592 -1.89 8.14 -25.55
CA LEU A 592 -1.45 7.06 -26.42
C LEU A 592 -1.36 7.51 -27.88
N MET A 593 -0.14 7.51 -28.43
CA MET A 593 0.09 7.62 -29.87
C MET A 593 -0.24 6.28 -30.52
N ALA A 594 -1.41 6.20 -31.15
CA ALA A 594 -1.98 4.99 -31.75
C ALA A 594 -2.06 5.07 -33.28
N ASN A 595 -2.32 3.94 -33.93
CA ASN A 595 -2.39 3.89 -35.39
C ASN A 595 -3.65 4.58 -35.96
N SER A 596 -4.84 4.13 -35.57
CA SER A 596 -6.11 4.61 -36.14
C SER A 596 -7.31 4.23 -35.27
N MET A 597 -8.37 5.03 -35.32
CA MET A 597 -9.68 4.67 -34.77
C MET A 597 -10.62 4.00 -35.78
N LYS A 598 -10.25 3.94 -37.07
CA LYS A 598 -11.05 3.25 -38.10
C LYS A 598 -10.88 1.74 -38.00
N ASP A 599 -11.95 1.00 -38.24
CA ASP A 599 -12.00 -0.47 -38.17
C ASP A 599 -10.98 -1.15 -39.08
N ASN A 600 -10.68 -0.55 -40.23
CA ASN A 600 -9.74 -1.07 -41.21
C ASN A 600 -8.28 -0.63 -40.96
N GLY A 601 -8.02 0.13 -39.90
CA GLY A 601 -6.70 0.64 -39.55
C GLY A 601 -6.11 1.67 -40.53
N LEU A 602 -6.91 2.20 -41.46
CA LEU A 602 -6.51 3.30 -42.34
C LEU A 602 -6.61 4.66 -41.64
N ALA A 603 -6.01 5.70 -42.23
CA ALA A 603 -6.05 7.05 -41.69
C ALA A 603 -7.48 7.49 -41.34
N GLY A 604 -7.68 7.83 -40.08
CA GLY A 604 -8.95 8.26 -39.51
C GLY A 604 -8.86 9.68 -38.95
N PRO A 605 -9.69 10.01 -37.97
CA PRO A 605 -9.52 11.21 -37.17
C PRO A 605 -8.12 11.37 -36.58
N SER A 606 -7.73 12.61 -36.28
CA SER A 606 -6.42 12.93 -35.69
C SER A 606 -6.31 12.54 -34.22
N GLY A 607 -7.40 12.59 -33.45
CA GLY A 607 -7.39 12.25 -32.03
C GLY A 607 -8.76 12.14 -31.40
N LEU A 608 -8.75 11.82 -30.11
CA LEU A 608 -9.91 11.61 -29.25
C LEU A 608 -9.48 11.82 -27.79
N ALA A 609 -10.21 12.64 -27.04
CA ALA A 609 -9.90 12.95 -25.65
C ALA A 609 -11.15 12.99 -24.76
N GLU A 610 -10.92 12.81 -23.46
CA GLU A 610 -11.93 13.08 -22.45
C GLU A 610 -12.12 14.59 -22.27
N MET A 611 -13.37 14.99 -22.04
CA MET A 611 -13.69 16.32 -21.55
C MET A 611 -13.45 16.37 -20.04
N ASN A 612 -12.63 17.32 -19.57
CA ASN A 612 -12.27 17.47 -18.15
C ASN A 612 -11.68 16.19 -17.51
N GLY A 613 -11.02 15.36 -18.32
CA GLY A 613 -10.43 14.09 -17.91
C GLY A 613 -8.92 14.06 -17.97
N ASN A 614 -8.37 12.85 -18.00
CA ASN A 614 -6.93 12.67 -18.08
C ASN A 614 -6.48 11.76 -19.20
N ASP A 615 -7.38 11.38 -20.10
CA ASP A 615 -7.09 10.42 -21.16
C ASP A 615 -7.24 11.02 -22.54
N LEU A 616 -6.27 10.71 -23.41
CA LEU A 616 -6.24 11.16 -24.78
C LEU A 616 -5.54 10.18 -25.71
N ILE A 617 -5.97 10.17 -26.96
CA ILE A 617 -5.43 9.34 -28.03
C ILE A 617 -5.10 10.26 -29.21
N VAL A 618 -3.92 10.06 -29.79
CA VAL A 618 -3.55 10.69 -31.07
C VAL A 618 -3.38 9.58 -32.11
N THR A 619 -4.09 9.69 -33.24
CA THR A 619 -4.15 8.68 -34.30
C THR A 619 -3.71 9.18 -35.68
N LEU A 620 -2.48 9.67 -35.76
CA LEU A 620 -1.85 10.13 -37.00
C LEU A 620 -1.22 8.99 -37.83
N GLY A 621 -1.48 7.72 -37.49
CA GLY A 621 -1.02 6.57 -38.27
C GLY A 621 -1.70 6.47 -39.63
N LYS A 622 -0.93 6.10 -40.66
CA LYS A 622 -1.33 6.08 -42.08
C LYS A 622 -1.67 7.45 -42.68
N TRP A 623 -1.37 8.56 -42.01
CA TRP A 623 -1.51 9.91 -42.55
C TRP A 623 -0.41 10.28 -43.56
N ASN A 624 0.53 9.36 -43.84
CA ASN A 624 1.67 9.56 -44.74
C ASN A 624 2.64 10.69 -44.30
N LEU A 625 2.67 10.99 -43.01
CA LEU A 625 3.64 11.89 -42.40
C LEU A 625 5.02 11.22 -42.36
N ASN A 626 6.07 11.97 -42.68
CA ASN A 626 7.43 11.42 -42.80
C ASN A 626 8.48 12.54 -42.75
N SER A 627 9.75 12.17 -42.59
CA SER A 627 10.88 13.11 -42.56
C SER A 627 11.74 13.11 -43.85
N SER A 628 11.16 12.73 -44.99
CA SER A 628 11.91 12.60 -46.25
C SER A 628 12.36 13.94 -46.87
N SER A 629 11.75 15.05 -46.47
CA SER A 629 12.12 16.41 -46.88
C SER A 629 11.92 17.37 -45.70
N LEU A 630 12.48 18.58 -45.78
CA LEU A 630 12.28 19.61 -44.75
C LEU A 630 10.79 19.98 -44.62
N GLU A 631 10.08 20.09 -45.75
CA GLU A 631 8.65 20.38 -45.81
C GLU A 631 7.83 19.28 -45.10
N ASN A 632 8.11 18.01 -45.42
CA ASN A 632 7.43 16.87 -44.80
C ASN A 632 7.77 16.76 -43.31
N THR A 633 9.01 17.05 -42.93
CA THR A 633 9.46 17.06 -41.53
C THR A 633 8.72 18.12 -40.72
N ASN A 634 8.58 19.34 -41.25
CA ASN A 634 7.81 20.39 -40.60
C ASN A 634 6.35 19.99 -40.47
N MET A 635 5.74 19.42 -41.52
CA MET A 635 4.35 18.98 -41.48
C MET A 635 4.13 17.89 -40.43
N LEU A 636 5.03 16.89 -40.37
CA LEU A 636 5.03 15.86 -39.32
C LEU A 636 5.08 16.47 -37.91
N ILE A 637 6.03 17.37 -37.66
CA ILE A 637 6.21 18.02 -36.36
C ILE A 637 4.98 18.86 -36.00
N ASN A 638 4.51 19.70 -36.93
CA ASN A 638 3.45 20.66 -36.67
C ASN A 638 2.09 19.99 -36.48
N PHE A 639 1.79 18.93 -37.25
CA PHE A 639 0.56 18.16 -37.05
C PHE A 639 0.57 17.41 -35.72
N GLN A 640 1.70 16.79 -35.34
CA GLN A 640 1.81 16.20 -34.00
C GLN A 640 1.60 17.26 -32.92
N ALA A 641 2.27 18.41 -33.02
CA ALA A 641 2.20 19.45 -32.01
C ALA A 641 0.78 20.02 -31.87
N SER A 642 0.11 20.33 -32.98
CA SER A 642 -1.25 20.86 -32.97
C SER A 642 -2.25 19.85 -32.43
N THR A 643 -2.16 18.58 -32.85
CA THR A 643 -3.11 17.55 -32.41
C THR A 643 -2.92 17.22 -30.95
N ILE A 644 -1.69 17.02 -30.47
CA ILE A 644 -1.44 16.75 -29.04
C ILE A 644 -1.94 17.91 -28.18
N MET A 645 -1.66 19.16 -28.56
CA MET A 645 -2.15 20.33 -27.81
C MET A 645 -3.68 20.41 -27.84
N HIS A 646 -4.32 20.13 -28.97
CA HIS A 646 -5.78 20.11 -29.10
C HIS A 646 -6.42 19.08 -28.16
N GLU A 647 -5.96 17.83 -28.22
CA GLU A 647 -6.50 16.76 -27.36
C GLU A 647 -6.25 17.03 -25.87
N LEU A 648 -5.10 17.64 -25.53
CA LEU A 648 -4.84 18.07 -24.17
C LEU A 648 -5.81 19.18 -23.75
N GLY A 649 -6.20 20.09 -24.66
CA GLY A 649 -7.19 21.14 -24.41
C GLY A 649 -8.55 20.59 -23.96
N HIS A 650 -9.02 19.48 -24.52
CA HIS A 650 -10.23 18.80 -24.08
C HIS A 650 -10.14 18.29 -22.64
N ASN A 651 -9.02 17.66 -22.29
CA ASN A 651 -8.75 17.26 -20.91
C ASN A 651 -8.70 18.46 -19.95
N LEU A 652 -8.33 19.63 -20.46
CA LEU A 652 -8.34 20.90 -19.75
C LEU A 652 -9.67 21.67 -19.83
N GLY A 653 -10.74 21.03 -20.32
CA GLY A 653 -12.09 21.57 -20.31
C GLY A 653 -12.48 22.44 -21.51
N LEU A 654 -11.61 22.56 -22.51
CA LEU A 654 -11.89 23.32 -23.72
C LEU A 654 -12.69 22.48 -24.73
N ARG A 655 -13.64 23.11 -25.41
CA ARG A 655 -14.41 22.56 -26.54
C ARG A 655 -14.00 23.25 -27.83
N HIS A 656 -14.47 22.78 -28.99
CA HIS A 656 -14.05 23.28 -30.30
C HIS A 656 -14.35 24.77 -30.56
N GLY A 657 -15.32 25.34 -29.84
CA GLY A 657 -15.65 26.76 -29.85
C GLY A 657 -15.26 27.49 -28.56
N GLY A 658 -14.37 26.92 -27.75
CA GLY A 658 -13.98 27.40 -26.43
C GLY A 658 -14.83 26.76 -25.33
N HIS A 659 -16.00 27.33 -25.06
CA HIS A 659 -16.92 26.81 -24.04
C HIS A 659 -18.18 26.16 -24.64
N GLU A 660 -18.16 25.91 -25.94
CA GLU A 660 -19.25 25.38 -26.75
C GLU A 660 -18.71 24.50 -27.88
N ASN A 661 -19.58 23.74 -28.55
CA ASN A 661 -19.20 22.78 -29.59
C ASN A 661 -19.22 23.38 -31.01
N ASP A 662 -19.43 24.70 -31.14
CA ASP A 662 -19.50 25.36 -32.43
C ASP A 662 -18.10 25.38 -33.07
N ASN A 663 -18.01 24.79 -34.25
CA ASN A 663 -16.76 24.63 -34.99
C ASN A 663 -16.55 25.80 -35.97
N TYR A 664 -15.33 25.93 -36.51
CA TYR A 664 -14.99 26.84 -37.61
C TYR A 664 -15.35 28.32 -37.39
N LYS A 665 -15.41 28.75 -36.13
CA LYS A 665 -15.66 30.16 -35.76
C LYS A 665 -14.45 31.02 -36.13
N PRO A 666 -14.49 31.88 -37.16
CA PRO A 666 -13.26 32.48 -37.66
C PRO A 666 -12.68 33.54 -36.71
N ASN A 667 -13.46 34.10 -35.78
CA ASN A 667 -12.98 34.96 -34.70
C ASN A 667 -12.54 34.21 -33.43
N TYR A 668 -12.70 32.89 -33.35
CA TYR A 668 -12.15 32.08 -32.26
C TYR A 668 -10.79 31.52 -32.66
N TYR A 669 -9.76 32.30 -32.37
CA TYR A 669 -8.39 32.07 -32.84
C TYR A 669 -7.61 31.19 -31.86
N SER A 670 -7.92 29.90 -31.90
CA SER A 670 -7.38 28.86 -31.03
C SER A 670 -7.11 27.59 -31.82
N ILE A 671 -6.11 26.80 -31.43
CA ILE A 671 -5.94 25.46 -32.03
C ILE A 671 -7.09 24.51 -31.72
N MET A 672 -7.94 24.83 -30.74
CA MET A 672 -9.18 24.07 -30.44
C MET A 672 -10.20 24.21 -31.57
N ASN A 673 -10.05 25.21 -32.42
CA ASN A 673 -10.89 25.42 -33.58
C ASN A 673 -10.31 24.70 -34.80
N TYR A 674 -11.11 23.84 -35.42
CA TYR A 674 -10.77 23.11 -36.64
C TYR A 674 -10.29 23.97 -37.81
N GLN A 675 -10.72 25.23 -37.90
CA GLN A 675 -10.20 26.14 -38.93
C GLN A 675 -8.69 26.40 -38.77
N TYR A 676 -8.17 26.27 -37.55
CA TYR A 676 -6.79 26.62 -37.19
C TYR A 676 -5.94 25.42 -36.76
N GLN A 677 -6.52 24.33 -36.27
CA GLN A 677 -5.79 23.17 -35.74
C GLN A 677 -4.64 22.70 -36.67
N LEU A 678 -4.95 22.30 -37.91
CA LEU A 678 -3.91 21.85 -38.87
C LEU A 678 -3.37 22.96 -39.78
N TYR A 679 -4.03 24.12 -39.81
CA TYR A 679 -3.65 25.24 -40.68
C TYR A 679 -2.73 26.24 -39.98
N GLY A 680 -2.68 26.22 -38.64
CA GLY A 680 -1.90 27.10 -37.80
C GLY A 680 -2.58 28.46 -37.61
N LEU A 681 -2.24 29.12 -36.51
CA LEU A 681 -2.79 30.44 -36.20
C LEU A 681 -2.15 31.52 -37.08
N GLY A 682 -0.82 31.62 -37.07
CA GLY A 682 -0.09 32.76 -37.64
C GLY A 682 0.21 33.82 -36.56
N SER A 683 1.03 34.82 -36.88
CA SER A 683 1.56 35.75 -35.86
C SER A 683 0.56 36.80 -35.37
N SER A 684 -0.59 36.94 -36.02
CA SER A 684 -1.66 37.84 -35.63
C SER A 684 -3.02 37.40 -36.18
N THR A 685 -4.07 37.67 -35.42
CA THR A 685 -5.49 37.37 -35.68
C THR A 685 -6.12 38.10 -36.88
N GLY A 686 -5.35 38.95 -37.59
CA GLY A 686 -5.82 39.73 -38.75
C GLY A 686 -5.59 39.01 -40.08
N ASP A 687 -4.67 39.54 -40.90
CA ASP A 687 -4.43 39.09 -42.27
C ASP A 687 -4.09 37.59 -42.40
N TYR A 688 -3.51 36.96 -41.38
CA TYR A 688 -3.18 35.53 -41.42
C TYR A 688 -4.37 34.62 -41.11
N ALA A 689 -5.22 35.01 -40.17
CA ALA A 689 -6.49 34.33 -39.91
C ALA A 689 -7.42 34.38 -41.13
N ALA A 690 -7.38 35.50 -41.86
CA ALA A 690 -8.06 35.68 -43.14
C ALA A 690 -7.66 34.65 -44.20
N GLU A 691 -6.36 34.32 -44.33
CA GLU A 691 -5.91 33.26 -45.24
C GLU A 691 -6.54 31.90 -44.92
N ARG A 692 -6.70 31.56 -43.63
CA ARG A 692 -7.31 30.29 -43.18
C ARG A 692 -8.79 30.24 -43.48
N TYR A 693 -9.51 31.33 -43.22
CA TYR A 693 -10.91 31.43 -43.63
C TYR A 693 -11.07 31.27 -45.14
N TYR A 694 -10.21 31.93 -45.94
CA TYR A 694 -10.26 31.78 -47.40
C TYR A 694 -9.86 30.38 -47.87
N ALA A 695 -8.93 29.71 -47.18
CA ALA A 695 -8.63 28.31 -47.44
C ALA A 695 -9.86 27.44 -47.17
N PHE A 696 -10.49 27.61 -46.01
CA PHE A 696 -11.70 26.90 -45.59
C PHE A 696 -12.88 27.11 -46.55
N LYS A 697 -13.15 28.35 -46.95
CA LYS A 697 -14.21 28.68 -47.94
C LYS A 697 -13.80 28.41 -49.39
N ASN A 698 -12.56 27.97 -49.65
CA ASN A 698 -11.98 27.83 -50.98
C ASN A 698 -12.06 29.12 -51.83
N TYR A 699 -11.85 30.27 -51.20
CA TYR A 699 -11.77 31.58 -51.81
C TYR A 699 -10.32 31.95 -52.15
N LYS A 700 -10.17 32.86 -53.11
CA LYS A 700 -8.89 33.48 -53.52
C LYS A 700 -7.76 32.48 -53.85
N GLY A 701 -8.09 31.20 -54.10
CA GLY A 701 -7.15 30.14 -54.45
C GLY A 701 -6.39 29.49 -53.28
N PHE A 702 -6.69 29.87 -52.02
CA PHE A 702 -5.99 29.36 -50.84
C PHE A 702 -6.35 27.91 -50.49
N GLY A 703 -7.54 27.42 -50.83
CA GLY A 703 -8.00 26.07 -50.49
C GLY A 703 -7.37 24.92 -51.30
N LYS A 704 -6.30 25.17 -52.08
CA LYS A 704 -5.71 24.16 -52.99
C LYS A 704 -4.43 23.51 -52.47
N ASP A 705 -3.75 24.15 -51.53
CA ASP A 705 -2.44 23.72 -51.04
C ASP A 705 -2.12 24.44 -49.71
N ILE A 706 -2.22 23.71 -48.60
CA ILE A 706 -2.01 24.26 -47.25
C ILE A 706 -0.59 24.78 -47.05
N CYS A 707 0.40 24.28 -47.80
CA CYS A 707 1.79 24.71 -47.68
C CYS A 707 2.02 26.14 -48.18
N LYS A 708 1.09 26.70 -48.96
CA LYS A 708 1.16 28.09 -49.47
C LYS A 708 0.68 29.14 -48.50
N LEU A 709 0.09 28.74 -47.38
CA LEU A 709 -0.33 29.66 -46.33
C LEU A 709 0.91 30.29 -45.67
N SER A 710 0.80 31.55 -45.26
CA SER A 710 1.80 32.17 -44.38
C SER A 710 1.79 31.41 -43.06
N TYR A 711 2.94 31.10 -42.44
CA TYR A 711 3.02 30.24 -41.25
C TYR A 711 2.34 28.86 -41.43
N SER A 712 2.44 28.28 -42.64
CA SER A 712 1.83 26.99 -42.96
C SER A 712 2.41 25.85 -42.12
N PRO A 713 1.69 24.71 -42.00
CA PRO A 713 2.22 23.51 -41.35
C PRO A 713 3.48 22.95 -42.03
N CYS A 714 3.77 23.37 -43.26
CA CYS A 714 4.94 22.93 -44.02
C CYS A 714 6.20 23.78 -43.71
N GLY A 715 6.03 24.90 -42.99
CA GLY A 715 7.09 25.80 -42.56
C GLY A 715 7.53 25.59 -41.10
N PRO A 716 8.72 26.08 -40.72
CA PRO A 716 9.21 25.99 -39.34
C PRO A 716 8.51 26.98 -38.39
N ASP A 717 7.90 28.02 -38.94
CA ASP A 717 7.30 29.17 -38.26
C ASP A 717 5.84 28.96 -37.85
N PHE A 718 5.26 27.78 -38.10
CA PHE A 718 3.91 27.39 -37.64
C PHE A 718 3.68 27.66 -36.14
N ILE A 719 2.57 28.33 -35.83
CA ILE A 719 2.19 28.78 -34.49
C ILE A 719 0.98 27.97 -33.98
N ILE A 720 1.14 27.44 -32.77
CA ILE A 720 0.08 26.85 -31.95
C ILE A 720 -0.08 27.71 -30.69
N ASP A 721 -1.33 27.95 -30.29
CA ASP A 721 -1.71 28.66 -29.08
C ASP A 721 -3.20 28.42 -28.79
N TYR A 722 -3.63 28.70 -27.56
CA TYR A 722 -5.06 28.86 -27.28
C TYR A 722 -5.48 30.31 -27.40
N SER A 723 -6.80 30.55 -27.51
CA SER A 723 -7.30 31.91 -27.62
C SER A 723 -7.18 32.66 -26.30
N SER A 724 -6.88 33.96 -26.40
CA SER A 724 -6.88 34.91 -25.28
C SER A 724 -8.21 35.69 -25.17
N GLY A 725 -9.25 35.30 -25.92
CA GLY A 725 -10.56 35.96 -25.93
C GLY A 725 -10.54 37.40 -26.39
N SER A 726 -9.58 37.77 -27.26
CA SER A 726 -9.36 39.17 -27.65
C SER A 726 -10.22 39.64 -28.81
N SER A 727 -10.85 38.72 -29.55
CA SER A 727 -11.58 39.04 -30.78
C SER A 727 -13.03 39.43 -30.49
N ALA A 728 -13.50 40.50 -31.14
CA ALA A 728 -14.88 40.93 -31.08
C ALA A 728 -15.84 39.91 -31.71
N LYS A 729 -17.11 40.00 -31.33
CA LYS A 729 -18.18 39.15 -31.85
C LYS A 729 -18.44 39.40 -33.34
N LEU A 730 -18.77 38.33 -34.06
CA LEU A 730 -19.21 38.37 -35.45
C LEU A 730 -20.71 38.09 -35.52
N ASN A 731 -21.47 38.99 -36.11
CA ASN A 731 -22.91 38.81 -36.30
C ASN A 731 -23.20 38.41 -37.75
N GLU A 732 -23.55 37.15 -37.96
CA GLU A 732 -23.80 36.56 -39.29
C GLU A 732 -25.05 37.12 -39.98
N ASN A 733 -25.94 37.81 -39.27
CA ASN A 733 -27.08 38.50 -39.89
C ASN A 733 -26.67 39.84 -40.53
N GLY A 734 -25.45 40.32 -40.30
CA GLY A 734 -24.93 41.54 -40.89
C GLY A 734 -23.46 41.75 -40.51
N LEU A 735 -22.59 40.93 -41.10
CA LEU A 735 -21.17 40.87 -40.78
C LEU A 735 -20.52 42.21 -41.08
N LEU A 736 -19.95 42.87 -40.08
CA LEU A 736 -19.28 44.13 -40.31
C LEU A 736 -17.86 43.85 -40.81
N GLU A 737 -17.64 43.95 -42.12
CA GLU A 737 -16.34 43.65 -42.73
C GLU A 737 -15.21 44.51 -42.17
N THR A 738 -15.50 45.74 -41.72
CA THR A 738 -14.52 46.62 -41.04
C THR A 738 -14.10 46.16 -39.64
N LEU A 739 -14.86 45.27 -38.99
CA LEU A 739 -14.39 44.60 -37.77
C LEU A 739 -13.31 43.56 -38.07
N ASN A 740 -13.10 43.20 -39.35
CA ASN A 740 -12.31 42.05 -39.74
C ASN A 740 -12.84 40.79 -38.99
N LEU A 741 -11.99 39.82 -38.71
CA LEU A 741 -12.25 38.69 -37.81
C LEU A 741 -12.29 39.10 -36.32
N GLY A 742 -12.86 40.27 -36.02
CA GLY A 742 -13.06 40.79 -34.66
C GLY A 742 -11.94 41.70 -34.11
N GLN A 743 -11.04 42.21 -34.95
CA GLN A 743 -9.81 42.91 -34.53
C GLN A 743 -9.63 44.32 -35.12
N GLY A 744 -10.50 44.75 -36.05
CA GLY A 744 -10.63 46.17 -36.45
C GLY A 744 -9.46 46.82 -37.20
N HIS A 745 -8.54 46.05 -37.80
CA HIS A 745 -7.35 46.59 -38.50
C HIS A 745 -7.62 47.04 -39.94
N THR A 746 -8.03 46.10 -40.80
CA THR A 746 -8.31 46.23 -42.24
C THR A 746 -9.63 45.53 -42.52
N TRP A 747 -10.43 46.02 -43.48
CA TRP A 747 -11.70 45.35 -43.78
C TRP A 747 -11.45 43.97 -44.41
N PHE A 748 -12.28 43.01 -44.04
CA PHE A 748 -12.19 41.62 -44.48
C PHE A 748 -13.42 41.23 -45.28
N ASP A 749 -13.19 40.89 -46.54
CA ASP A 749 -14.20 40.51 -47.53
C ASP A 749 -14.70 39.09 -47.26
N PHE A 750 -15.79 38.95 -46.48
CA PHE A 750 -16.29 37.65 -46.01
C PHE A 750 -16.99 36.86 -47.12
N ASP A 751 -17.66 37.54 -48.05
CA ASP A 751 -18.41 36.95 -49.17
C ASP A 751 -17.62 36.93 -50.49
N ASN A 752 -16.38 37.44 -50.47
CA ASN A 752 -15.42 37.45 -51.57
C ASN A 752 -15.94 38.17 -52.83
N ASN A 753 -16.72 39.24 -52.65
CA ASN A 753 -17.29 40.04 -53.74
C ASN A 753 -16.41 41.26 -54.12
N GLY A 754 -15.37 41.56 -53.35
CA GLY A 754 -14.46 42.69 -53.55
C GLY A 754 -15.02 44.06 -53.15
N VAL A 755 -16.11 44.12 -52.38
CA VAL A 755 -16.85 45.32 -52.00
C VAL A 755 -17.11 45.32 -50.50
N GLU A 756 -16.58 46.33 -49.80
CA GLU A 756 -16.83 46.55 -48.37
C GLU A 756 -18.33 46.77 -48.11
N ASN A 757 -18.97 45.81 -47.43
CA ASN A 757 -20.38 45.86 -47.09
C ASN A 757 -20.73 45.15 -45.76
N ARG A 758 -21.97 44.66 -45.62
CA ARG A 758 -22.44 43.91 -44.45
C ARG A 758 -23.22 42.67 -44.87
N PRO A 759 -22.56 41.60 -45.34
CA PRO A 759 -23.26 40.44 -45.86
C PRO A 759 -23.93 39.68 -44.71
N SER A 760 -25.10 39.10 -44.98
CA SER A 760 -25.66 38.06 -44.12
C SER A 760 -25.15 36.72 -44.63
N LEU A 761 -24.22 36.11 -43.90
CA LEU A 761 -23.49 34.93 -44.36
C LEU A 761 -23.17 34.04 -43.17
N ASP A 762 -23.43 32.75 -43.33
CA ASP A 762 -22.97 31.68 -42.45
C ASP A 762 -21.46 31.48 -42.68
N VAL A 763 -20.64 31.95 -41.74
CA VAL A 763 -19.18 31.93 -41.85
C VAL A 763 -18.59 30.64 -41.32
N ASN A 764 -19.27 29.92 -40.42
CA ASN A 764 -18.80 28.67 -39.83
C ASN A 764 -19.39 27.38 -40.48
N ASN A 765 -20.25 27.52 -41.50
CA ASN A 765 -20.93 26.44 -42.25
C ASN A 765 -21.84 25.55 -41.39
N ASP A 766 -22.48 26.07 -40.34
CA ASP A 766 -23.40 25.31 -39.49
C ASP A 766 -24.87 25.32 -39.99
N ASN A 767 -25.13 26.00 -41.11
CA ASN A 767 -26.42 26.29 -41.73
C ASN A 767 -27.35 27.19 -40.89
N LYS A 768 -26.81 27.98 -39.97
CA LYS A 768 -27.53 28.98 -39.18
C LYS A 768 -26.82 30.32 -39.30
N LEU A 769 -27.55 31.38 -38.96
CA LEU A 769 -26.97 32.71 -38.79
C LEU A 769 -27.04 33.05 -37.30
N ALA A 770 -25.90 33.15 -36.67
CA ALA A 770 -25.73 33.37 -35.24
C ALA A 770 -24.80 34.57 -34.95
N GLU A 771 -24.64 34.85 -33.67
CA GLU A 771 -23.56 35.70 -33.19
C GLU A 771 -22.44 34.77 -32.70
N LEU A 772 -21.29 34.80 -33.36
CA LEU A 772 -20.12 34.01 -33.01
C LEU A 772 -19.21 34.83 -32.10
N GLU A 773 -18.76 34.26 -30.99
CA GLU A 773 -17.90 34.95 -30.01
C GLU A 773 -16.57 34.24 -29.81
N ASP A 774 -15.52 35.00 -29.52
CA ASP A 774 -14.24 34.45 -29.06
C ASP A 774 -14.37 33.97 -27.60
N PHE A 775 -13.44 33.13 -27.16
CA PHE A 775 -13.37 32.67 -25.78
C PHE A 775 -11.94 32.72 -25.27
N ASP A 776 -11.73 33.23 -24.06
CA ASP A 776 -10.41 33.21 -23.41
C ASP A 776 -10.17 31.83 -22.84
N ASP A 777 -9.58 30.96 -23.66
CA ASP A 777 -9.25 29.58 -23.28
C ASP A 777 -8.26 29.57 -22.11
N TRP A 778 -7.19 30.37 -22.18
CA TRP A 778 -6.11 30.35 -21.20
C TRP A 778 -6.57 30.70 -19.79
N SER A 779 -7.46 31.68 -19.67
CA SER A 779 -8.05 32.05 -18.37
C SER A 779 -9.07 31.04 -17.85
N ASN A 780 -9.50 30.07 -18.67
CA ASN A 780 -10.57 29.13 -18.35
C ASN A 780 -10.17 27.65 -18.41
N ILE A 781 -8.89 27.33 -18.61
CA ILE A 781 -8.42 25.95 -18.49
C ILE A 781 -8.72 25.40 -17.08
N VAL A 782 -9.18 24.16 -17.03
CA VAL A 782 -9.46 23.41 -15.81
C VAL A 782 -8.38 22.35 -15.65
N ILE A 783 -7.71 22.32 -14.50
CA ILE A 783 -6.77 21.22 -14.18
C ILE A 783 -7.56 20.22 -13.33
N PRO A 784 -7.90 19.04 -13.88
CA PRO A 784 -8.90 18.15 -13.28
C PRO A 784 -8.44 17.45 -12.00
N PHE A 785 -7.15 17.54 -11.66
CA PHE A 785 -6.56 16.96 -10.44
C PHE A 785 -6.77 17.83 -9.18
N GLN A 786 -7.34 19.04 -9.32
CA GLN A 786 -7.65 19.91 -8.19
C GLN A 786 -8.67 19.29 -7.23
N CYS A 787 -8.29 19.15 -5.96
CA CYS A 787 -9.13 18.52 -4.95
C CYS A 787 -10.19 19.50 -4.39
N GLY A 788 -11.30 19.77 -5.08
CA GLY A 788 -12.40 20.55 -4.49
C GLY A 788 -13.68 20.75 -5.32
N PHE A 789 -14.85 20.66 -4.67
CA PHE A 789 -16.11 21.22 -5.17
C PHE A 789 -16.23 22.69 -4.73
N ASN A 790 -15.89 23.64 -5.61
CA ASN A 790 -16.40 25.00 -5.45
C ASN A 790 -17.66 25.15 -6.32
N GLY A 791 -18.82 25.19 -5.67
CA GLY A 791 -20.15 25.27 -6.28
C GLY A 791 -20.43 26.54 -7.10
N THR A 792 -19.40 27.25 -7.56
CA THR A 792 -19.51 28.43 -8.42
C THR A 792 -19.04 28.20 -9.85
N ASN A 793 -18.35 27.09 -10.16
CA ASN A 793 -17.73 26.87 -11.48
C ASN A 793 -18.26 25.65 -12.27
N LEU A 794 -19.36 25.01 -11.89
CA LEU A 794 -19.89 23.86 -12.65
C LEU A 794 -21.10 24.25 -13.52
N ARG A 795 -20.86 24.29 -14.83
CA ARG A 795 -21.89 24.18 -15.86
C ARG A 795 -22.37 22.71 -15.86
N SER A 796 -23.56 22.46 -15.30
CA SER A 796 -24.28 21.18 -15.37
C SER A 796 -23.68 19.94 -14.66
N GLN A 797 -24.55 19.02 -14.27
CA GLN A 797 -24.26 17.83 -13.45
C GLN A 797 -23.58 16.67 -14.21
N SER A 798 -23.20 16.87 -15.48
CA SER A 798 -22.51 15.89 -16.34
C SER A 798 -21.01 16.16 -16.51
N GLU A 799 -20.50 17.29 -16.03
CA GLU A 799 -19.09 17.75 -16.19
C GLU A 799 -18.31 17.59 -14.88
N HIS A 800 -18.30 16.38 -14.30
CA HIS A 800 -17.55 16.13 -13.07
C HIS A 800 -16.15 15.62 -13.37
N THR A 801 -15.12 16.26 -12.81
CA THR A 801 -13.78 15.67 -12.65
C THR A 801 -13.89 14.45 -11.74
N LEU A 802 -13.76 13.25 -12.31
CA LEU A 802 -13.87 11.99 -11.59
C LEU A 802 -12.48 11.53 -11.13
N SER A 803 -12.38 10.86 -9.97
CA SER A 803 -11.09 10.30 -9.52
C SER A 803 -10.59 9.30 -10.58
N PRO A 804 -9.44 9.54 -11.24
CA PRO A 804 -8.91 8.67 -12.31
C PRO A 804 -8.57 7.26 -11.85
N LEU A 805 -8.57 7.01 -10.53
CA LEU A 805 -8.48 5.67 -9.97
C LEU A 805 -9.82 4.94 -9.98
N SER A 806 -10.91 5.60 -9.59
CA SER A 806 -12.18 4.92 -9.26
C SER A 806 -13.26 5.06 -10.33
N GLN A 807 -13.17 6.09 -11.18
CA GLN A 807 -14.17 6.42 -12.21
C GLN A 807 -13.47 7.02 -13.44
N ASP A 808 -12.69 6.18 -14.12
CA ASP A 808 -11.81 6.51 -15.26
C ASP A 808 -12.57 6.66 -16.60
N VAL A 809 -13.81 7.17 -16.58
CA VAL A 809 -14.62 7.34 -17.79
C VAL A 809 -15.39 8.65 -17.73
N GLN A 810 -15.05 9.57 -18.63
CA GLN A 810 -15.74 10.85 -18.80
C GLN A 810 -16.49 10.96 -20.14
N GLU A 811 -17.12 12.11 -20.39
CA GLU A 811 -17.66 12.44 -21.71
C GLU A 811 -16.48 12.54 -22.69
N TRP A 812 -16.61 11.89 -23.85
CA TRP A 812 -15.57 11.89 -24.88
C TRP A 812 -15.96 12.80 -26.03
N ILE A 813 -14.99 13.51 -26.58
CA ILE A 813 -15.14 14.31 -27.78
C ILE A 813 -14.20 13.77 -28.85
N THR A 814 -14.79 13.34 -29.97
CA THR A 814 -14.03 12.78 -31.10
C THR A 814 -13.78 13.87 -32.11
N GLU A 815 -12.55 13.93 -32.58
CA GLU A 815 -12.22 14.77 -33.72
C GLU A 815 -12.91 14.23 -34.97
N GLU A 816 -13.52 15.08 -35.78
CA GLU A 816 -13.97 14.70 -37.12
C GLU A 816 -13.01 15.18 -38.21
N LEU A 817 -11.88 15.78 -37.82
CA LEU A 817 -10.91 16.31 -38.76
C LEU A 817 -10.15 15.18 -39.47
N HIS A 818 -10.19 15.24 -40.80
CA HIS A 818 -9.47 14.34 -41.69
C HIS A 818 -8.34 15.12 -42.38
N LEU A 819 -7.40 14.41 -43.00
CA LEU A 819 -6.36 15.00 -43.87
C LEU A 819 -6.98 16.11 -44.77
N PRO A 820 -6.48 17.35 -44.71
CA PRO A 820 -6.97 18.47 -45.51
C PRO A 820 -6.93 18.23 -47.02
#